data_AF-A0A8T2N5Y5-F1
#
_entry.id   AF-A0A8T2N5Y5-F1
#
_cell.length_a   1.000
_cell.length_b   1.000
_cell.length_c   1.000
_cell.angle_alpha   90.00
_cell.angle_beta   90.00
_cell.angle_gamma   90.00
#
_symmetry.space_group_name_H-M   'P 1'
#
loop_
_entity.id
_entity.type
_entity.pdbx_description
1 polymer ?
#
loop_
_entity_poly.entity_id
_entity_poly.type
_entity_poly.pdbx_seq_one_letter_code
_entity_poly.pdbx_strand_id
1 'polypeptide(L)'
;MWHFLTSESGKDKTFNSTTKEERHELLKKLRAERSKVRQLEEKVKTVERNLAVLKTEKAQVELEAKVLQEELDKKGEIQNAPQQTAESLAFSERESKVRELLKSHKHKILEMEQDRKKAEDLLKMQTNTLVAEHALAAERKESADLRQKVIEVTTQLAEIQQPVFVPPPAKDGKTSGKSGKSALEGDATSYEEKLLMEEKNYKELEETIKKMEHDLSSLESEKSHLENLNRTLKEEGQILTLLCQQKDSALQQKLAEEEMEQSVKEIKAAGPKGEIKNFKQKIKEINEKNEKAQTALKNQIANAIKEEQSKCEETLRTSELKSQKLEEKIKTLKEDCDAQKNEKLKLQIQISSLQGKVNNLSELCERKDQVIQQKSAQVDSERRAKDLKVKEVLRSHKQKIQEIETEREKMALFYISEVKSGPAGRPLTANRKEVTSPQNKAEVSTPPAEQGSQEKLYLKKLQAEEKKTQELIETIRALQQDRDSVESEKSQLEHQAAALQGKLQNMSELCQLKEQALQQNVAQMESERRDNELKMKELLMSYKEDVQKIESENHKLELSYKAEMKACASDRVLKTREKEMANLRKQLDEVKAELADLQRPQSEPTPGCSYWPTTPGEKSQSLPFEAFTLSATDQLVNATEEERNLYLKKLKEEEKKTQELEGKILTQEQDRQALKNEKSHLEQETAALRAELDKMINLSQQQEKALQQKVMQVEAALLENKEEIQRVLQAQSLRSREMEEERERMQSAYLAQIETEEKQAKENLMKAESSEEALAAERKITANLQNQLDDISAKLARYQRAVSEPVPGPSDQETCPLWAEGPACPPLPADPAGLTRAVLWSVPPRDEGPFPLVARGQHEKTATLLGPGNSARLDFRASPWGLLDPRICLVFDPGGGA
;
A
#
# COMPACT_ATOMS: atom_id res chain seq x y z
N MET A 1 -13.92 -21.00 2.96
CA MET A 1 -14.84 -21.63 1.97
C MET A 1 -15.27 -23.04 2.38
N TRP A 2 -14.41 -24.08 2.33
CA TRP A 2 -14.88 -25.48 2.44
C TRP A 2 -15.57 -25.87 3.76
N HIS A 3 -15.24 -25.22 4.88
CA HIS A 3 -15.79 -25.56 6.21
C HIS A 3 -17.16 -24.94 6.56
N PHE A 4 -17.72 -24.05 5.73
CA PHE A 4 -18.92 -23.28 6.08
C PHE A 4 -20.23 -23.86 5.48
N LEU A 5 -20.27 -25.16 5.19
CA LEU A 5 -21.39 -25.82 4.47
C LEU A 5 -21.84 -27.15 5.11
N THR A 6 -21.46 -27.41 6.36
CA THR A 6 -21.69 -28.72 7.03
C THR A 6 -22.27 -28.62 8.45
N SER A 7 -22.64 -27.43 8.93
CA SER A 7 -23.07 -27.21 10.32
C SER A 7 -24.31 -26.31 10.42
N GLU A 8 -25.38 -26.67 9.73
CA GLU A 8 -26.66 -25.97 9.85
C GLU A 8 -27.82 -26.99 9.78
N SER A 9 -28.28 -27.42 10.96
CA SER A 9 -29.44 -28.28 11.15
C SER A 9 -30.56 -27.51 11.86
N GLY A 10 -30.85 -26.31 11.34
CA GLY A 10 -31.91 -25.40 11.78
C GLY A 10 -33.04 -25.35 10.76
N LYS A 11 -34.29 -25.23 11.22
CA LYS A 11 -35.48 -25.33 10.38
C LYS A 11 -35.74 -24.00 9.64
N ASP A 12 -35.26 -23.87 8.40
CA ASP A 12 -35.94 -23.04 7.42
C ASP A 12 -35.82 -23.61 6.00
N LYS A 13 -36.88 -23.45 5.19
CA LYS A 13 -37.12 -24.40 4.07
C LYS A 13 -37.48 -23.78 2.72
N THR A 14 -37.44 -22.45 2.60
CA THR A 14 -38.10 -21.74 1.49
C THR A 14 -37.27 -20.67 0.76
N PHE A 15 -35.95 -20.57 0.97
CA PHE A 15 -35.12 -19.65 0.15
C PHE A 15 -33.66 -20.07 -0.11
N ASN A 16 -33.41 -21.26 -0.66
CA ASN A 16 -32.08 -21.59 -1.21
C ASN A 16 -32.11 -22.66 -2.33
N SER A 17 -32.74 -22.33 -3.45
CA SER A 17 -32.92 -23.24 -4.60
C SER A 17 -31.88 -23.08 -5.72
N THR A 18 -30.68 -22.54 -5.43
CA THR A 18 -29.53 -22.80 -6.32
C THR A 18 -29.11 -24.24 -6.12
N THR A 19 -29.46 -25.12 -7.08
CA THR A 19 -29.44 -26.56 -6.82
C THR A 19 -28.00 -27.05 -6.57
N LYS A 20 -27.87 -28.20 -5.88
CA LYS A 20 -26.56 -28.84 -5.70
C LYS A 20 -25.90 -29.16 -7.06
N GLU A 21 -26.70 -29.36 -8.10
CA GLU A 21 -26.25 -29.61 -9.48
C GLU A 21 -25.66 -28.35 -10.13
N GLU A 22 -26.28 -27.17 -9.99
CA GLU A 22 -25.72 -25.91 -10.48
C GLU A 22 -24.36 -25.61 -9.84
N ARG A 23 -24.25 -25.77 -8.52
CA ARG A 23 -22.98 -25.58 -7.79
C ARG A 23 -21.93 -26.61 -8.23
N HIS A 24 -22.33 -27.84 -8.50
CA HIS A 24 -21.45 -28.89 -9.02
C HIS A 24 -20.99 -28.61 -10.46
N GLU A 25 -21.89 -28.13 -11.32
CA GLU A 25 -21.58 -27.81 -12.73
C GLU A 25 -20.68 -26.56 -12.85
N LEU A 26 -20.87 -25.56 -11.98
CA LEU A 26 -19.93 -24.44 -11.85
C LEU A 26 -18.53 -24.90 -11.38
N LEU A 27 -18.45 -25.79 -10.38
CA LEU A 27 -17.17 -26.37 -9.94
C LEU A 27 -16.51 -27.22 -11.05
N LYS A 28 -17.29 -27.89 -11.88
CA LYS A 28 -16.84 -28.66 -13.05
C LYS A 28 -16.29 -27.74 -14.14
N LYS A 29 -16.96 -26.63 -14.45
CA LYS A 29 -16.46 -25.57 -15.35
C LYS A 29 -15.16 -24.95 -14.83
N LEU A 30 -15.11 -24.58 -13.54
CA LEU A 30 -13.91 -24.02 -12.91
C LEU A 30 -12.70 -24.99 -12.96
N ARG A 31 -12.95 -26.30 -12.77
CA ARG A 31 -11.92 -27.35 -12.95
C ARG A 31 -11.46 -27.46 -14.40
N ALA A 32 -12.38 -27.34 -15.36
CA ALA A 32 -12.06 -27.37 -16.79
C ALA A 32 -11.18 -26.17 -17.19
N GLU A 33 -11.53 -24.93 -16.83
CA GLU A 33 -10.69 -23.75 -17.12
C GLU A 33 -9.32 -23.85 -16.45
N ARG A 34 -9.26 -24.26 -15.18
CA ARG A 34 -7.97 -24.51 -14.49
C ARG A 34 -7.12 -25.60 -15.16
N SER A 35 -7.71 -26.53 -15.91
CA SER A 35 -6.96 -27.49 -16.72
C SER A 35 -6.43 -26.89 -18.02
N LYS A 36 -7.18 -25.98 -18.67
CA LYS A 36 -6.71 -25.25 -19.86
C LYS A 36 -5.56 -24.30 -19.54
N VAL A 37 -5.64 -23.57 -18.42
CA VAL A 37 -4.56 -22.67 -17.96
C VAL A 37 -3.25 -23.43 -17.80
N ARG A 38 -3.27 -24.60 -17.13
CA ARG A 38 -2.08 -25.46 -16.99
C ARG A 38 -1.51 -25.94 -18.34
N GLN A 39 -2.38 -26.29 -19.29
CA GLN A 39 -1.94 -26.66 -20.65
C GLN A 39 -1.32 -25.48 -21.42
N LEU A 40 -1.71 -24.24 -21.13
CA LEU A 40 -1.10 -23.04 -21.69
C LEU A 40 0.23 -22.72 -21.02
N GLU A 41 0.32 -22.81 -19.69
CA GLU A 41 1.59 -22.71 -18.93
C GLU A 41 2.64 -23.73 -19.42
N GLU A 42 2.22 -24.97 -19.68
CA GLU A 42 3.09 -26.03 -20.18
C GLU A 42 3.55 -25.79 -21.63
N LYS A 43 2.69 -25.21 -22.48
CA LYS A 43 3.06 -24.77 -23.83
C LYS A 43 4.06 -23.61 -23.80
N VAL A 44 3.84 -22.59 -22.97
CA VAL A 44 4.78 -21.47 -22.78
C VAL A 44 6.15 -22.01 -22.34
N LYS A 45 6.20 -22.87 -21.31
CA LYS A 45 7.43 -23.55 -20.86
C LYS A 45 8.09 -24.42 -21.92
N THR A 46 7.36 -24.86 -22.94
CA THR A 46 7.91 -25.62 -24.07
C THR A 46 8.52 -24.68 -25.12
N VAL A 47 7.86 -23.56 -25.43
CA VAL A 47 8.41 -22.50 -26.29
C VAL A 47 9.68 -21.89 -25.67
N GLU A 48 9.69 -21.62 -24.37
CA GLU A 48 10.85 -21.12 -23.61
C GLU A 48 12.08 -22.03 -23.76
N ARG A 49 11.91 -23.35 -23.57
CA ARG A 49 13.01 -24.33 -23.72
C ARG A 49 13.53 -24.37 -25.16
N ASN A 50 12.64 -24.39 -26.16
CA ASN A 50 13.03 -24.38 -27.56
C ASN A 50 13.77 -23.08 -27.92
N LEU A 51 13.34 -21.95 -27.36
CA LEU A 51 13.95 -20.64 -27.56
C LEU A 51 15.32 -20.51 -26.88
N ALA A 52 15.53 -21.17 -25.74
CA ALA A 52 16.86 -21.31 -25.14
C ALA A 52 17.79 -22.15 -26.05
N VAL A 53 17.33 -23.28 -26.58
CA VAL A 53 18.10 -24.13 -27.50
C VAL A 53 18.50 -23.36 -28.77
N LEU A 54 17.56 -22.72 -29.47
CA LEU A 54 17.90 -21.93 -30.67
C LEU A 54 18.85 -20.77 -30.37
N LYS A 55 18.81 -20.18 -29.16
CA LYS A 55 19.77 -19.15 -28.74
C LYS A 55 21.17 -19.74 -28.52
N THR A 56 21.30 -20.95 -27.99
CA THR A 56 22.60 -21.64 -27.91
C THR A 56 23.13 -22.09 -29.27
N GLU A 57 22.28 -22.61 -30.16
CA GLU A 57 22.67 -22.99 -31.52
C GLU A 57 23.12 -21.77 -32.32
N LYS A 58 22.37 -20.65 -32.25
CA LYS A 58 22.78 -19.38 -32.85
C LYS A 58 24.14 -18.90 -32.31
N ALA A 59 24.38 -18.97 -31.01
CA ALA A 59 25.65 -18.55 -30.41
C ALA A 59 26.82 -19.44 -30.88
N GLN A 60 26.60 -20.74 -31.09
CA GLN A 60 27.59 -21.63 -31.68
C GLN A 60 27.89 -21.26 -33.14
N VAL A 61 26.87 -21.04 -33.98
CA VAL A 61 27.05 -20.64 -35.39
C VAL A 61 27.72 -19.26 -35.50
N GLU A 62 27.48 -18.34 -34.56
CA GLU A 62 28.20 -17.05 -34.49
C GLU A 62 29.67 -17.21 -34.08
N LEU A 63 30.01 -18.25 -33.30
CA LEU A 63 31.38 -18.56 -32.94
C LEU A 63 32.12 -19.26 -34.09
N GLU A 64 31.46 -20.19 -34.80
CA GLU A 64 31.96 -20.79 -36.04
C GLU A 64 32.20 -19.72 -37.12
N ALA A 65 31.29 -18.75 -37.27
CA ALA A 65 31.48 -17.61 -38.17
C ALA A 65 32.71 -16.74 -37.82
N LYS A 66 32.98 -16.52 -36.53
CA LYS A 66 34.17 -15.78 -36.07
C LYS A 66 35.47 -16.54 -36.33
N VAL A 67 35.48 -17.86 -36.11
CA VAL A 67 36.65 -18.70 -36.44
C VAL A 67 36.95 -18.66 -37.94
N LEU A 68 35.92 -18.71 -38.79
CA LEU A 68 36.09 -18.52 -40.23
C LEU A 68 36.63 -17.11 -40.58
N GLN A 69 36.15 -16.05 -39.94
CA GLN A 69 36.69 -14.70 -40.16
C GLN A 69 38.18 -14.62 -39.77
N GLU A 70 38.56 -15.16 -38.62
CA GLU A 70 39.97 -15.22 -38.22
C GLU A 70 40.84 -16.05 -39.19
N GLU A 71 40.29 -17.11 -39.79
CA GLU A 71 41.01 -17.89 -40.83
C GLU A 71 41.14 -17.11 -42.15
N LEU A 72 40.18 -16.25 -42.51
CA LEU A 72 40.31 -15.32 -43.64
C LEU A 72 41.42 -14.30 -43.39
N ASP A 73 41.41 -13.67 -42.22
CA ASP A 73 42.37 -12.62 -41.86
C ASP A 73 43.81 -13.19 -41.88
N LYS A 74 44.01 -14.36 -41.24
CA LYS A 74 45.29 -15.10 -41.24
C LYS A 74 45.72 -15.59 -42.63
N LYS A 75 44.80 -15.88 -43.56
CA LYS A 75 45.14 -16.19 -44.96
C LYS A 75 45.42 -14.92 -45.78
N GLY A 76 44.83 -13.78 -45.43
CA GLY A 76 45.07 -12.47 -46.05
C GLY A 76 46.52 -11.98 -45.91
N GLU A 77 47.19 -12.34 -44.81
CA GLU A 77 48.60 -12.02 -44.57
C GLU A 77 49.57 -12.89 -45.40
N ILE A 78 49.15 -14.07 -45.88
CA ILE A 78 50.01 -15.04 -46.59
C ILE A 78 49.85 -14.92 -48.13
N GLN A 79 49.83 -13.69 -48.64
CA GLN A 79 49.80 -13.39 -50.09
C GLN A 79 51.17 -13.63 -50.77
N ASN A 80 51.65 -14.88 -50.81
CA ASN A 80 52.86 -15.26 -51.57
C ASN A 80 52.96 -16.75 -51.98
N ALA A 81 51.84 -17.48 -52.11
CA ALA A 81 51.84 -18.89 -52.54
C ALA A 81 50.76 -19.20 -53.61
N PRO A 82 51.13 -19.65 -54.83
CA PRO A 82 50.20 -19.76 -55.98
C PRO A 82 49.35 -21.04 -56.01
N GLN A 83 48.93 -21.58 -54.85
CA GLN A 83 48.50 -22.99 -54.74
C GLN A 83 47.24 -23.24 -53.88
N GLN A 84 46.22 -22.36 -53.90
CA GLN A 84 45.01 -22.47 -53.05
C GLN A 84 43.64 -22.30 -53.76
N THR A 85 43.52 -22.54 -55.07
CA THR A 85 42.25 -22.35 -55.80
C THR A 85 41.10 -23.25 -55.32
N ALA A 86 41.38 -24.52 -54.97
CA ALA A 86 40.35 -25.47 -54.51
C ALA A 86 39.89 -25.19 -53.06
N GLU A 87 40.82 -24.87 -52.16
CA GLU A 87 40.48 -24.55 -50.76
C GLU A 87 39.66 -23.27 -50.63
N SER A 88 39.98 -22.24 -51.41
CA SER A 88 39.25 -20.96 -51.41
C SER A 88 37.77 -21.15 -51.76
N LEU A 89 37.46 -21.98 -52.76
CA LEU A 89 36.09 -22.31 -53.15
C LEU A 89 35.36 -23.10 -52.04
N ALA A 90 35.99 -24.16 -51.50
CA ALA A 90 35.42 -24.96 -50.43
C ALA A 90 35.20 -24.15 -49.13
N PHE A 91 36.03 -23.13 -48.88
CA PHE A 91 35.88 -22.20 -47.77
C PHE A 91 34.70 -21.25 -47.98
N SER A 92 34.61 -20.60 -49.14
CA SER A 92 33.50 -19.70 -49.49
C SER A 92 32.14 -20.42 -49.44
N GLU A 93 32.09 -21.69 -49.86
CA GLU A 93 30.87 -22.52 -49.76
C GLU A 93 30.46 -22.80 -48.31
N ARG A 94 31.41 -22.99 -47.38
CA ARG A 94 31.12 -23.11 -45.93
C ARG A 94 30.62 -21.80 -45.35
N GLU A 95 31.30 -20.70 -45.65
CA GLU A 95 30.94 -19.36 -45.19
C GLU A 95 29.53 -18.94 -45.67
N SER A 96 29.16 -19.31 -46.91
CA SER A 96 27.80 -19.13 -47.42
C SER A 96 26.77 -19.93 -46.62
N LYS A 97 27.03 -21.23 -46.35
CA LYS A 97 26.13 -22.10 -45.57
C LYS A 97 25.96 -21.60 -44.13
N VAL A 98 27.04 -21.15 -43.48
CA VAL A 98 26.99 -20.52 -42.15
C VAL A 98 26.12 -19.27 -42.17
N ARG A 99 26.23 -18.40 -43.19
CA ARG A 99 25.38 -17.21 -43.34
C ARG A 99 23.91 -17.54 -43.62
N GLU A 100 23.60 -18.60 -44.36
CA GLU A 100 22.22 -19.06 -44.56
C GLU A 100 21.61 -19.67 -43.30
N LEU A 101 22.38 -20.50 -42.57
CA LEU A 101 21.96 -21.02 -41.26
C LEU A 101 21.69 -19.88 -40.27
N LEU A 102 22.54 -18.85 -40.21
CA LEU A 102 22.33 -17.67 -39.37
C LEU A 102 21.03 -16.91 -39.71
N LYS A 103 20.73 -16.74 -41.01
CA LYS A 103 19.45 -16.16 -41.46
C LYS A 103 18.25 -17.01 -41.02
N SER A 104 18.35 -18.34 -41.18
CA SER A 104 17.30 -19.29 -40.79
C SER A 104 17.01 -19.28 -39.28
N HIS A 105 18.05 -19.38 -38.43
CA HIS A 105 17.90 -19.32 -36.97
C HIS A 105 17.36 -17.97 -36.52
N LYS A 106 17.82 -16.86 -37.10
CA LYS A 106 17.28 -15.52 -36.80
C LYS A 106 15.79 -15.40 -37.12
N HIS A 107 15.33 -15.95 -38.25
CA HIS A 107 13.92 -15.96 -38.61
C HIS A 107 13.08 -16.82 -37.65
N LYS A 108 13.56 -18.02 -37.31
CA LYS A 108 12.84 -18.95 -36.43
C LYS A 108 12.79 -18.51 -34.96
N ILE A 109 13.79 -17.77 -34.49
CA ILE A 109 13.74 -17.11 -33.17
C ILE A 109 12.63 -16.04 -33.16
N LEU A 110 12.53 -15.20 -34.20
CA LEU A 110 11.47 -14.19 -34.31
C LEU A 110 10.06 -14.80 -34.35
N GLU A 111 9.89 -15.91 -35.07
CA GLU A 111 8.63 -16.67 -35.12
C GLU A 111 8.21 -17.17 -33.73
N MET A 112 9.12 -17.81 -32.99
CA MET A 112 8.84 -18.28 -31.63
C MET A 112 8.70 -17.16 -30.60
N GLU A 113 9.39 -16.02 -30.77
CA GLU A 113 9.19 -14.83 -29.92
C GLU A 113 7.80 -14.20 -30.17
N GLN A 114 7.30 -14.23 -31.41
CA GLN A 114 5.93 -13.82 -31.73
C GLN A 114 4.89 -14.79 -31.13
N ASP A 115 5.12 -16.09 -31.19
CA ASP A 115 4.21 -17.10 -30.62
C ASP A 115 4.22 -17.11 -29.09
N ARG A 116 5.38 -16.88 -28.44
CA ARG A 116 5.45 -16.63 -27.00
C ARG A 116 4.55 -15.45 -26.62
N LYS A 117 4.66 -14.32 -27.33
CA LYS A 117 3.87 -13.13 -27.06
C LYS A 117 2.36 -13.38 -27.22
N LYS A 118 1.94 -14.09 -28.28
CA LYS A 118 0.52 -14.51 -28.48
C LYS A 118 0.01 -15.34 -27.28
N ALA A 119 0.84 -16.22 -26.72
CA ALA A 119 0.47 -17.04 -25.57
C ALA A 119 0.41 -16.23 -24.26
N GLU A 120 1.33 -15.29 -24.06
CA GLU A 120 1.35 -14.36 -22.91
C GLU A 120 0.13 -13.43 -22.90
N ASP A 121 -0.21 -12.82 -24.05
CA ASP A 121 -1.40 -11.98 -24.20
C ASP A 121 -2.70 -12.77 -23.93
N LEU A 122 -2.75 -14.05 -24.32
CA LEU A 122 -3.90 -14.93 -24.08
C LEU A 122 -4.00 -15.37 -22.61
N LEU A 123 -2.89 -15.65 -21.93
CA LEU A 123 -2.85 -15.89 -20.48
C LEU A 123 -3.26 -14.64 -19.69
N LYS A 124 -2.83 -13.45 -20.14
CA LYS A 124 -3.20 -12.16 -19.55
C LYS A 124 -4.70 -11.88 -19.69
N MET A 125 -5.28 -12.18 -20.86
CA MET A 125 -6.73 -12.12 -21.08
C MET A 125 -7.50 -13.05 -20.13
N GLN A 126 -7.08 -14.32 -20.00
CA GLN A 126 -7.71 -15.28 -19.09
C GLN A 126 -7.58 -14.86 -17.62
N THR A 127 -6.42 -14.30 -17.24
CA THR A 127 -6.18 -13.79 -15.88
C THR A 127 -7.12 -12.62 -15.56
N ASN A 128 -7.26 -11.65 -16.48
CA ASN A 128 -8.20 -10.54 -16.32
C ASN A 128 -9.66 -11.03 -16.22
N THR A 129 -10.03 -12.07 -16.99
CA THR A 129 -11.37 -12.69 -16.92
C THR A 129 -11.62 -13.32 -15.55
N LEU A 130 -10.65 -14.08 -15.02
CA LEU A 130 -10.75 -14.68 -13.67
C LEU A 130 -10.80 -13.63 -12.55
N VAL A 131 -10.10 -12.49 -12.70
CA VAL A 131 -10.19 -11.37 -11.75
C VAL A 131 -11.58 -10.73 -11.79
N ALA A 132 -12.17 -10.54 -12.98
CA ALA A 132 -13.53 -10.03 -13.12
C ALA A 132 -14.58 -11.01 -12.54
N GLU A 133 -14.45 -12.32 -12.79
CA GLU A 133 -15.31 -13.33 -12.15
C GLU A 133 -15.18 -13.31 -10.61
N HIS A 134 -13.98 -13.08 -10.08
CA HIS A 134 -13.74 -12.96 -8.64
C HIS A 134 -14.35 -11.69 -8.03
N ALA A 135 -14.34 -10.55 -8.74
CA ALA A 135 -15.01 -9.32 -8.32
C ALA A 135 -16.54 -9.51 -8.27
N LEU A 136 -17.13 -10.00 -9.37
CA LEU A 136 -18.56 -10.32 -9.45
C LEU A 136 -19.01 -11.36 -8.40
N ALA A 137 -18.10 -12.27 -7.99
CA ALA A 137 -18.36 -13.21 -6.90
C ALA A 137 -18.32 -12.57 -5.50
N ALA A 138 -17.53 -11.51 -5.31
CA ALA A 138 -17.50 -10.73 -4.07
C ALA A 138 -18.75 -9.86 -3.94
N GLU A 139 -19.11 -9.09 -4.98
CA GLU A 139 -20.34 -8.28 -5.05
C GLU A 139 -21.60 -9.13 -4.79
N ARG A 140 -21.66 -10.35 -5.37
CA ARG A 140 -22.75 -11.30 -5.11
C ARG A 140 -22.80 -11.80 -3.67
N LYS A 141 -21.66 -11.91 -2.98
CA LYS A 141 -21.65 -12.24 -1.54
C LYS A 141 -22.14 -11.05 -0.72
N GLU A 142 -21.64 -9.85 -1.00
CA GLU A 142 -22.04 -8.63 -0.29
C GLU A 142 -23.54 -8.34 -0.47
N SER A 143 -24.07 -8.51 -1.69
CA SER A 143 -25.53 -8.42 -1.93
C SER A 143 -26.32 -9.50 -1.17
N ALA A 144 -25.76 -10.69 -0.95
CA ALA A 144 -26.40 -11.74 -0.14
C ALA A 144 -26.35 -11.41 1.36
N ASP A 145 -25.21 -10.94 1.88
CA ASP A 145 -25.04 -10.52 3.27
C ASP A 145 -25.96 -9.32 3.60
N LEU A 146 -26.11 -8.37 2.67
CA LEU A 146 -27.04 -7.24 2.79
C LEU A 146 -28.51 -7.69 2.76
N ARG A 147 -28.88 -8.63 1.88
CA ARG A 147 -30.24 -9.21 1.86
C ARG A 147 -30.57 -9.94 3.15
N GLN A 148 -29.61 -10.64 3.74
CA GLN A 148 -29.77 -11.29 5.04
C GLN A 148 -30.04 -10.27 6.15
N LYS A 149 -29.26 -9.18 6.22
CA LYS A 149 -29.51 -8.08 7.17
C LYS A 149 -30.87 -7.42 6.99
N VAL A 150 -31.33 -7.23 5.74
CA VAL A 150 -32.67 -6.70 5.45
C VAL A 150 -33.76 -7.64 5.97
N ILE A 151 -33.59 -8.97 5.83
CA ILE A 151 -34.52 -9.97 6.39
C ILE A 151 -34.52 -9.91 7.93
N GLU A 152 -33.36 -9.82 8.57
CA GLU A 152 -33.23 -9.71 10.03
C GLU A 152 -33.92 -8.44 10.58
N VAL A 153 -33.64 -7.28 9.98
CA VAL A 153 -34.29 -6.00 10.35
C VAL A 153 -35.80 -6.04 10.11
N THR A 154 -36.25 -6.64 9.00
CA THR A 154 -37.68 -6.82 8.72
C THR A 154 -38.35 -7.75 9.74
N THR A 155 -37.63 -8.76 10.23
CA THR A 155 -38.13 -9.69 11.25
C THR A 155 -38.25 -9.00 12.61
N GLN A 156 -37.24 -8.23 13.02
CA GLN A 156 -37.29 -7.43 14.25
C GLN A 156 -38.43 -6.39 14.23
N LEU A 157 -38.66 -5.73 13.08
CA LEU A 157 -39.82 -4.85 12.87
C LEU A 157 -41.16 -5.60 13.03
N ALA A 158 -41.26 -6.84 12.53
CA ALA A 158 -42.45 -7.65 12.66
C ALA A 158 -42.69 -8.15 14.10
N GLU A 159 -41.63 -8.37 14.89
CA GLU A 159 -41.73 -8.69 16.32
C GLU A 159 -42.22 -7.48 17.14
N ILE A 160 -41.68 -6.28 16.86
CA ILE A 160 -42.11 -5.03 17.50
C ILE A 160 -43.57 -4.68 17.17
N GLN A 161 -44.05 -5.05 15.98
CA GLN A 161 -45.44 -4.83 15.55
C GLN A 161 -46.46 -5.87 16.05
N GLN A 162 -46.07 -6.85 16.88
CA GLN A 162 -47.06 -7.80 17.43
C GLN A 162 -47.97 -7.13 18.47
N PRO A 163 -49.30 -7.14 18.28
CA PRO A 163 -50.22 -6.50 19.22
C PRO A 163 -50.30 -7.30 20.53
N VAL A 164 -49.85 -6.70 21.63
CA VAL A 164 -49.92 -7.30 22.97
C VAL A 164 -51.39 -7.52 23.37
N PHE A 165 -51.83 -8.78 23.34
CA PHE A 165 -53.20 -9.17 23.66
C PHE A 165 -53.45 -9.10 25.17
N VAL A 166 -53.90 -7.93 25.66
CA VAL A 166 -54.24 -7.72 27.07
C VAL A 166 -55.58 -8.42 27.40
N PRO A 167 -55.62 -9.40 28.33
CA PRO A 167 -56.87 -9.99 28.78
C PRO A 167 -57.71 -8.98 29.59
N PRO A 168 -59.05 -8.95 29.44
CA PRO A 168 -59.88 -8.00 30.16
C PRO A 168 -59.93 -8.32 31.67
N PRO A 169 -59.76 -7.33 32.56
CA PRO A 169 -59.79 -7.56 34.00
C PRO A 169 -61.20 -7.86 34.51
N ALA A 170 -61.31 -8.85 35.41
CA ALA A 170 -62.53 -9.10 36.17
C ALA A 170 -62.82 -7.93 37.14
N LYS A 171 -64.10 -7.68 37.40
CA LYS A 171 -64.58 -6.62 38.30
C LYS A 171 -64.61 -7.11 39.74
N ASP A 172 -64.11 -6.33 40.70
CA ASP A 172 -64.67 -6.25 42.07
C ASP A 172 -64.02 -5.14 42.92
N GLY A 173 -64.58 -4.84 44.10
CA GLY A 173 -63.71 -4.60 45.28
C GLY A 173 -63.42 -3.18 45.82
N LYS A 174 -64.20 -2.14 45.48
CA LYS A 174 -64.45 -0.91 46.27
C LYS A 174 -63.67 -0.70 47.60
N THR A 175 -62.80 0.32 47.71
CA THR A 175 -62.64 1.18 48.93
C THR A 175 -61.77 2.44 48.69
N SER A 176 -61.69 3.34 49.67
CA SER A 176 -61.21 4.73 49.57
C SER A 176 -59.73 4.96 49.93
N GLY A 177 -59.06 5.87 49.21
CA GLY A 177 -57.77 6.48 49.56
C GLY A 177 -57.62 7.86 48.88
N LYS A 178 -56.79 8.77 49.42
CA LYS A 178 -56.76 10.20 49.03
C LYS A 178 -55.35 10.66 48.60
N SER A 179 -55.30 11.66 47.70
CA SER A 179 -54.18 12.56 47.37
C SER A 179 -52.83 11.93 46.97
N GLY A 180 -52.42 12.09 45.70
CA GLY A 180 -51.08 11.70 45.22
C GLY A 180 -50.86 11.71 43.70
N LYS A 181 -51.46 12.65 42.95
CA LYS A 181 -51.31 12.74 41.48
C LYS A 181 -51.19 14.20 41.01
N SER A 182 -49.97 14.64 40.73
CA SER A 182 -49.67 15.88 39.98
C SER A 182 -48.18 16.00 39.56
N ALA A 183 -47.43 14.88 39.56
CA ALA A 183 -45.95 14.90 39.41
C ALA A 183 -45.39 13.78 38.51
N LEU A 184 -46.25 12.99 37.84
CA LEU A 184 -45.84 11.92 36.92
C LEU A 184 -46.38 12.09 35.48
N GLU A 185 -47.29 13.04 35.26
CA GLU A 185 -47.82 13.31 33.91
C GLU A 185 -46.87 14.19 33.08
N GLY A 186 -46.08 15.07 33.70
CA GLY A 186 -45.09 15.90 33.01
C GLY A 186 -43.91 15.11 32.42
N ASP A 187 -43.45 14.08 33.13
CA ASP A 187 -42.38 13.20 32.64
C ASP A 187 -42.84 12.41 31.41
N ALA A 188 -44.07 11.87 31.43
CA ALA A 188 -44.64 11.15 30.29
C ALA A 188 -44.65 12.00 29.02
N THR A 189 -45.16 13.24 29.09
CA THR A 189 -45.12 14.17 27.95
C THR A 189 -43.70 14.50 27.48
N SER A 190 -42.71 14.49 28.38
CA SER A 190 -41.31 14.75 28.01
C SER A 190 -40.65 13.57 27.30
N TYR A 191 -41.07 12.32 27.54
CA TYR A 191 -40.61 11.17 26.75
C TYR A 191 -41.28 11.12 25.38
N GLU A 192 -42.57 11.44 25.31
CA GLU A 192 -43.35 11.45 24.07
C GLU A 192 -42.85 12.52 23.07
N GLU A 193 -42.55 13.74 23.55
CA GLU A 193 -41.94 14.81 22.75
C GLU A 193 -40.51 14.50 22.29
N LYS A 194 -39.71 13.79 23.11
CA LYS A 194 -38.37 13.32 22.73
C LYS A 194 -38.43 12.25 21.63
N LEU A 195 -39.33 11.27 21.77
CA LEU A 195 -39.54 10.23 20.76
C LEU A 195 -39.92 10.83 19.40
N LEU A 196 -40.77 11.86 19.41
CA LEU A 196 -41.20 12.59 18.22
C LEU A 196 -40.05 13.38 17.57
N MET A 197 -39.14 13.95 18.36
CA MET A 197 -37.90 14.56 17.85
C MET A 197 -36.92 13.53 17.30
N GLU A 198 -36.74 12.39 17.96
CA GLU A 198 -35.87 11.31 17.46
C GLU A 198 -36.43 10.73 16.14
N GLU A 199 -37.73 10.46 16.04
CA GLU A 199 -38.37 10.07 14.78
C GLU A 199 -38.14 11.07 13.64
N LYS A 200 -38.17 12.38 13.94
CA LYS A 200 -37.90 13.43 12.97
C LYS A 200 -36.44 13.42 12.53
N ASN A 201 -35.51 13.27 13.47
CA ASN A 201 -34.08 13.17 13.18
C ASN A 201 -33.75 11.91 12.36
N TYR A 202 -34.41 10.77 12.62
CA TYR A 202 -34.27 9.55 11.82
C TYR A 202 -34.77 9.75 10.38
N LYS A 203 -35.89 10.45 10.17
CA LYS A 203 -36.40 10.76 8.82
C LYS A 203 -35.48 11.70 8.06
N GLU A 204 -34.94 12.74 8.71
CA GLU A 204 -33.93 13.63 8.12
C GLU A 204 -32.65 12.87 7.76
N LEU A 205 -32.18 11.95 8.61
CA LEU A 205 -31.05 11.07 8.30
C LEU A 205 -31.36 10.16 7.10
N GLU A 206 -32.53 9.54 7.05
CA GLU A 206 -32.96 8.67 5.94
C GLU A 206 -33.02 9.43 4.60
N GLU A 207 -33.46 10.70 4.61
CA GLU A 207 -33.41 11.59 3.44
C GLU A 207 -31.97 11.92 3.03
N THR A 208 -31.05 12.19 3.97
CA THR A 208 -29.63 12.41 3.62
C THR A 208 -28.96 11.16 3.05
N ILE A 209 -29.31 9.96 3.53
CA ILE A 209 -28.79 8.69 3.01
C ILE A 209 -29.26 8.50 1.56
N LYS A 210 -30.57 8.62 1.28
CA LYS A 210 -31.12 8.52 -0.08
C LYS A 210 -30.49 9.52 -1.05
N LYS A 211 -30.18 10.73 -0.58
CA LYS A 211 -29.45 11.71 -1.37
C LYS A 211 -28.02 11.26 -1.68
N MET A 212 -27.27 10.75 -0.70
CA MET A 212 -25.93 10.21 -0.93
C MET A 212 -25.93 8.99 -1.86
N GLU A 213 -26.94 8.11 -1.78
CA GLU A 213 -27.11 6.97 -2.69
C GLU A 213 -27.35 7.43 -4.14
N HIS A 214 -28.17 8.47 -4.33
CA HIS A 214 -28.37 9.11 -5.64
C HIS A 214 -27.08 9.76 -6.18
N ASP A 215 -26.40 10.54 -5.34
CA ASP A 215 -25.18 11.25 -5.74
C ASP A 215 -24.03 10.27 -6.06
N LEU A 216 -23.92 9.15 -5.34
CA LEU A 216 -23.03 8.03 -5.68
C LEU A 216 -23.41 7.38 -7.02
N SER A 217 -24.69 7.09 -7.26
CA SER A 217 -25.17 6.52 -8.52
C SER A 217 -24.85 7.44 -9.72
N SER A 218 -24.94 8.75 -9.52
CA SER A 218 -24.53 9.76 -10.50
C SER A 218 -23.03 9.69 -10.80
N LEU A 219 -22.19 9.69 -9.75
CA LEU A 219 -20.73 9.61 -9.86
C LEU A 219 -20.24 8.30 -10.51
N GLU A 220 -20.91 7.16 -10.28
CA GLU A 220 -20.60 5.91 -10.97
C GLU A 220 -20.91 5.99 -12.48
N SER A 221 -21.99 6.68 -12.86
CA SER A 221 -22.31 6.91 -14.27
C SER A 221 -21.28 7.81 -14.97
N GLU A 222 -20.82 8.87 -14.29
CA GLU A 222 -19.78 9.78 -14.79
C GLU A 222 -18.42 9.06 -14.89
N LYS A 223 -18.05 8.27 -13.88
CA LYS A 223 -16.87 7.40 -13.90
C LYS A 223 -16.91 6.44 -15.09
N SER A 224 -18.03 5.76 -15.34
CA SER A 224 -18.20 4.88 -16.49
C SER A 224 -18.05 5.63 -17.82
N HIS A 225 -18.57 6.86 -17.92
CA HIS A 225 -18.36 7.71 -19.09
C HIS A 225 -16.88 8.07 -19.31
N LEU A 226 -16.18 8.47 -18.25
CA LEU A 226 -14.74 8.78 -18.28
C LEU A 226 -13.87 7.57 -18.61
N GLU A 227 -14.18 6.38 -18.09
CA GLU A 227 -13.48 5.13 -18.43
C GLU A 227 -13.67 4.75 -19.90
N ASN A 228 -14.85 5.00 -20.49
CA ASN A 228 -15.09 4.79 -21.91
C ASN A 228 -14.35 5.82 -22.78
N LEU A 229 -14.35 7.11 -22.43
CA LEU A 229 -13.53 8.14 -23.10
C LEU A 229 -12.03 7.81 -23.07
N ASN A 230 -11.54 7.32 -21.92
CA ASN A 230 -10.15 6.89 -21.75
C ASN A 230 -9.80 5.68 -22.64
N ARG A 231 -10.78 4.81 -22.94
CA ARG A 231 -10.63 3.71 -23.90
C ARG A 231 -10.53 4.23 -25.34
N THR A 232 -11.45 5.12 -25.75
CA THR A 232 -11.43 5.74 -27.09
C THR A 232 -10.10 6.46 -27.35
N LEU A 233 -9.61 7.28 -26.42
CA LEU A 233 -8.33 7.99 -26.56
C LEU A 233 -7.12 7.05 -26.70
N LYS A 234 -7.18 5.84 -26.13
CA LYS A 234 -6.13 4.81 -26.32
C LYS A 234 -6.21 4.15 -27.70
N GLU A 235 -7.42 3.95 -28.22
CA GLU A 235 -7.65 3.42 -29.57
C GLU A 235 -7.21 4.45 -30.63
N GLU A 236 -7.55 5.73 -30.45
CA GLU A 236 -7.06 6.84 -31.28
C GLU A 236 -5.52 6.97 -31.24
N GLY A 237 -4.90 6.85 -30.06
CA GLY A 237 -3.44 6.85 -29.92
C GLY A 237 -2.75 5.68 -30.63
N GLN A 238 -3.38 4.51 -30.67
CA GLN A 238 -2.89 3.36 -31.45
C GLN A 238 -3.03 3.61 -32.96
N ILE A 239 -4.16 4.15 -33.40
CA ILE A 239 -4.38 4.53 -34.81
C ILE A 239 -3.35 5.57 -35.27
N LEU A 240 -3.10 6.60 -34.45
CA LEU A 240 -2.07 7.62 -34.72
C LEU A 240 -0.67 7.00 -34.85
N THR A 241 -0.34 6.06 -33.94
CA THR A 241 0.95 5.34 -33.97
C THR A 241 1.12 4.53 -35.27
N LEU A 242 0.07 3.83 -35.71
CA LEU A 242 0.07 3.07 -36.97
C LEU A 242 0.16 3.98 -38.20
N LEU A 243 -0.52 5.14 -38.19
CA LEU A 243 -0.44 6.14 -39.27
C LEU A 243 0.97 6.73 -39.39
N CYS A 244 1.66 7.00 -38.27
CA CYS A 244 3.06 7.41 -38.30
C CYS A 244 3.96 6.33 -38.91
N GLN A 245 3.85 5.08 -38.44
CA GLN A 245 4.63 3.95 -38.99
C GLN A 245 4.38 3.72 -40.49
N GLN A 246 3.13 3.87 -40.94
CA GLN A 246 2.77 3.77 -42.36
C GLN A 246 3.36 4.93 -43.18
N LYS A 247 3.34 6.15 -42.65
CA LYS A 247 3.93 7.35 -43.29
C LYS A 247 5.45 7.22 -43.40
N ASP A 248 6.12 6.77 -42.35
CA ASP A 248 7.57 6.57 -42.34
C ASP A 248 7.99 5.47 -43.34
N SER A 249 7.22 4.38 -43.40
CA SER A 249 7.41 3.32 -44.41
C SER A 249 7.25 3.85 -45.84
N ALA A 250 6.25 4.71 -46.08
CA ALA A 250 6.03 5.33 -47.39
C ALA A 250 7.11 6.37 -47.76
N LEU A 251 7.71 7.04 -46.76
CA LEU A 251 8.87 7.92 -46.99
C LEU A 251 10.13 7.13 -47.33
N GLN A 252 10.39 6.01 -46.64
CA GLN A 252 11.51 5.11 -46.98
C GLN A 252 11.37 4.52 -48.39
N GLN A 253 10.17 4.12 -48.80
CA GLN A 253 9.91 3.65 -50.16
C GLN A 253 10.19 4.74 -51.21
N LYS A 254 9.78 5.98 -50.96
CA LYS A 254 10.05 7.10 -51.88
C LYS A 254 11.52 7.46 -51.99
N LEU A 255 12.27 7.43 -50.88
CA LEU A 255 13.72 7.66 -50.93
C LEU A 255 14.42 6.60 -51.78
N ALA A 256 14.08 5.31 -51.59
CA ALA A 256 14.60 4.23 -52.43
C ALA A 256 14.17 4.36 -53.92
N GLU A 257 12.95 4.83 -54.19
CA GLU A 257 12.49 5.09 -55.56
C GLU A 257 13.24 6.27 -56.20
N GLU A 258 13.51 7.35 -55.46
CA GLU A 258 14.29 8.50 -55.92
C GLU A 258 15.78 8.15 -56.14
N GLU A 259 16.39 7.33 -55.29
CA GLU A 259 17.76 6.80 -55.47
C GLU A 259 17.87 5.93 -56.75
N MET A 260 16.87 5.07 -56.98
CA MET A 260 16.77 4.27 -58.21
C MET A 260 16.50 5.14 -59.44
N GLU A 261 15.72 6.22 -59.33
CA GLU A 261 15.48 7.12 -60.46
C GLU A 261 16.69 8.02 -60.77
N GLN A 262 17.46 8.43 -59.75
CA GLN A 262 18.71 9.18 -59.91
C GLN A 262 19.76 8.36 -60.65
N SER A 263 20.03 7.13 -60.19
CA SER A 263 20.97 6.22 -60.87
C SER A 263 20.53 5.87 -62.31
N VAL A 264 19.22 5.74 -62.58
CA VAL A 264 18.70 5.59 -63.95
C VAL A 264 18.85 6.86 -64.81
N LYS A 265 18.83 8.06 -64.21
CA LYS A 265 19.08 9.33 -64.91
C LYS A 265 20.56 9.51 -65.25
N GLU A 266 21.46 9.15 -64.34
CA GLU A 266 22.91 9.21 -64.56
C GLU A 266 23.34 8.28 -65.71
N ILE A 267 22.82 7.04 -65.75
CA ILE A 267 23.03 6.08 -66.86
C ILE A 267 22.57 6.63 -68.22
N LYS A 268 21.59 7.56 -68.25
CA LYS A 268 21.04 8.14 -69.48
C LYS A 268 21.65 9.48 -69.89
N ALA A 269 22.53 10.08 -69.09
CA ALA A 269 23.06 11.43 -69.33
C ALA A 269 24.29 11.47 -70.28
N ALA A 270 24.78 10.32 -70.75
CA ALA A 270 25.96 10.22 -71.61
C ALA A 270 25.68 10.56 -73.10
N GLY A 271 25.34 11.81 -73.40
CA GLY A 271 25.08 12.32 -74.76
C GLY A 271 25.39 13.83 -74.92
N PRO A 272 25.94 14.32 -76.04
CA PRO A 272 26.82 15.50 -75.97
C PRO A 272 26.23 16.89 -76.28
N LYS A 273 26.75 17.87 -75.52
CA LYS A 273 27.13 19.25 -75.94
C LYS A 273 26.06 20.32 -76.24
N GLY A 274 24.75 20.03 -76.18
CA GLY A 274 23.72 21.08 -76.33
C GLY A 274 23.44 21.94 -75.09
N GLU A 275 23.49 21.35 -73.89
CA GLU A 275 22.59 21.78 -72.79
C GLU A 275 23.25 22.48 -71.60
N ILE A 276 24.57 22.67 -71.61
CA ILE A 276 25.37 23.12 -70.45
C ILE A 276 24.89 24.47 -69.87
N LYS A 277 24.34 25.38 -70.69
CA LYS A 277 23.73 26.63 -70.20
C LYS A 277 22.44 26.38 -69.41
N ASN A 278 21.56 25.50 -69.89
CA ASN A 278 20.34 25.12 -69.19
C ASN A 278 20.65 24.35 -67.89
N PHE A 279 21.67 23.50 -67.87
CA PHE A 279 22.10 22.85 -66.63
C PHE A 279 22.68 23.84 -65.61
N LYS A 280 23.51 24.82 -66.02
CA LYS A 280 23.99 25.87 -65.11
C LYS A 280 22.85 26.74 -64.55
N GLN A 281 21.81 27.01 -65.33
CA GLN A 281 20.59 27.70 -64.87
C GLN A 281 19.82 26.84 -63.86
N LYS A 282 19.54 25.57 -64.19
CA LYS A 282 18.84 24.62 -63.30
C LYS A 282 19.59 24.39 -61.99
N ILE A 283 20.92 24.29 -62.00
CA ILE A 283 21.74 24.12 -60.77
C ILE A 283 21.59 25.35 -59.86
N LYS A 284 21.55 26.58 -60.39
CA LYS A 284 21.23 27.77 -59.58
C LYS A 284 19.84 27.69 -58.97
N GLU A 285 18.82 27.38 -59.77
CA GLU A 285 17.45 27.27 -59.29
C GLU A 285 17.26 26.16 -58.24
N ILE A 286 17.96 25.03 -58.38
CA ILE A 286 17.97 23.94 -57.40
C ILE A 286 18.67 24.39 -56.11
N ASN A 287 19.82 25.05 -56.19
CA ASN A 287 20.52 25.57 -55.02
C ASN A 287 19.68 26.61 -54.27
N GLU A 288 19.05 27.56 -54.97
CA GLU A 288 18.12 28.51 -54.35
C GLU A 288 16.90 27.85 -53.71
N LYS A 289 16.35 26.80 -54.33
CA LYS A 289 15.26 26.00 -53.74
C LYS A 289 15.74 25.25 -52.49
N ASN A 290 16.96 24.71 -52.51
CA ASN A 290 17.56 24.02 -51.38
C ASN A 290 17.87 24.97 -50.21
N GLU A 291 18.35 26.19 -50.44
CA GLU A 291 18.52 27.19 -49.38
C GLU A 291 17.16 27.61 -48.78
N LYS A 292 16.14 27.82 -49.61
CA LYS A 292 14.77 28.13 -49.16
C LYS A 292 14.16 26.96 -48.38
N ALA A 293 14.42 25.71 -48.78
CA ALA A 293 14.01 24.52 -48.04
C ALA A 293 14.77 24.36 -46.70
N GLN A 294 16.10 24.54 -46.69
CA GLN A 294 16.90 24.48 -45.46
C GLN A 294 16.53 25.57 -44.45
N THR A 295 16.25 26.79 -44.91
CA THR A 295 15.80 27.88 -44.02
C THR A 295 14.38 27.64 -43.50
N ALA A 296 13.47 27.12 -44.32
CA ALA A 296 12.15 26.68 -43.86
C ALA A 296 12.23 25.55 -42.82
N LEU A 297 13.05 24.51 -43.05
CA LEU A 297 13.26 23.41 -42.11
C LEU A 297 13.92 23.87 -40.81
N LYS A 298 14.95 24.74 -40.87
CA LYS A 298 15.57 25.35 -39.67
C LYS A 298 14.54 26.12 -38.84
N ASN A 299 13.63 26.86 -39.48
CA ASN A 299 12.57 27.59 -38.79
C ASN A 299 11.50 26.65 -38.19
N GLN A 300 11.14 25.56 -38.89
CA GLN A 300 10.23 24.54 -38.35
C GLN A 300 10.84 23.83 -37.14
N ILE A 301 12.10 23.41 -37.22
CA ILE A 301 12.84 22.79 -36.10
C ILE A 301 12.95 23.77 -34.92
N ALA A 302 13.28 25.03 -35.16
CA ALA A 302 13.37 26.06 -34.11
C ALA A 302 12.03 26.34 -33.43
N ASN A 303 10.89 26.18 -34.12
CA ASN A 303 9.56 26.30 -33.53
C ASN A 303 9.17 25.03 -32.76
N ALA A 304 9.42 23.84 -33.31
CA ALA A 304 9.16 22.58 -32.61
C ALA A 304 9.97 22.47 -31.29
N ILE A 305 11.24 22.90 -31.29
CA ILE A 305 12.06 22.98 -30.08
C ILE A 305 11.43 23.91 -29.03
N LYS A 306 10.87 25.06 -29.43
CA LYS A 306 10.19 25.99 -28.51
C LYS A 306 8.88 25.41 -27.96
N GLU A 307 8.10 24.70 -28.78
CA GLU A 307 6.88 24.05 -28.32
C GLU A 307 7.19 22.93 -27.31
N GLU A 308 8.18 22.08 -27.58
CA GLU A 308 8.60 21.05 -26.63
C GLU A 308 9.23 21.65 -25.37
N GLN A 309 10.01 22.74 -25.47
CA GLN A 309 10.49 23.48 -24.29
C GLN A 309 9.32 24.01 -23.43
N SER A 310 8.30 24.60 -24.06
CA SER A 310 7.09 25.08 -23.37
C SER A 310 6.33 23.95 -22.67
N LYS A 311 6.18 22.79 -23.32
CA LYS A 311 5.57 21.59 -22.73
C LYS A 311 6.42 21.05 -21.57
N CYS A 312 7.73 20.99 -21.72
CA CYS A 312 8.65 20.60 -20.64
C CYS A 312 8.52 21.52 -19.43
N GLU A 313 8.53 22.85 -19.61
CA GLU A 313 8.30 23.81 -18.51
C GLU A 313 6.95 23.62 -17.81
N GLU A 314 5.88 23.33 -18.56
CA GLU A 314 4.55 23.08 -17.97
C GLU A 314 4.50 21.75 -17.20
N THR A 315 5.12 20.69 -17.73
CA THR A 315 5.26 19.41 -17.00
C THR A 315 6.13 19.56 -15.75
N LEU A 316 7.16 20.41 -15.79
CA LEU A 316 7.99 20.73 -14.62
C LEU A 316 7.17 21.46 -13.56
N ARG A 317 6.50 22.58 -13.90
CA ARG A 317 5.65 23.35 -12.97
C ARG A 317 4.54 22.50 -12.35
N THR A 318 3.91 21.61 -13.13
CA THR A 318 2.88 20.69 -12.61
C THR A 318 3.45 19.55 -11.77
N SER A 319 4.76 19.25 -11.87
CA SER A 319 5.47 18.34 -10.95
C SER A 319 5.89 19.05 -9.65
N GLU A 320 6.38 20.28 -9.73
CA GLU A 320 6.73 21.13 -8.57
C GLU A 320 5.50 21.37 -7.69
N LEU A 321 4.36 21.72 -8.29
CA LEU A 321 3.09 21.90 -7.58
C LEU A 321 2.58 20.60 -6.92
N LYS A 322 2.96 19.42 -7.46
CA LYS A 322 2.67 18.12 -6.82
C LYS A 322 3.62 17.85 -5.64
N SER A 323 4.90 18.21 -5.76
CA SER A 323 5.87 18.11 -4.65
C SER A 323 5.43 18.98 -3.46
N GLN A 324 5.11 20.26 -3.71
CA GLN A 324 4.62 21.18 -2.68
C GLN A 324 3.39 20.62 -1.94
N LYS A 325 2.40 20.10 -2.68
CA LYS A 325 1.21 19.46 -2.08
C LYS A 325 1.48 18.15 -1.33
N LEU A 326 2.60 17.48 -1.60
CA LEU A 326 3.06 16.32 -0.82
C LEU A 326 3.84 16.77 0.42
N GLU A 327 4.66 17.80 0.31
CA GLU A 327 5.39 18.41 1.44
C GLU A 327 4.43 19.01 2.48
N GLU A 328 3.36 19.68 2.05
CA GLU A 328 2.27 20.14 2.92
C GLU A 328 1.59 18.98 3.65
N LYS A 329 1.25 17.89 2.95
CA LYS A 329 0.66 16.68 3.57
C LYS A 329 1.62 15.99 4.54
N ILE A 330 2.92 15.95 4.22
CA ILE A 330 3.95 15.43 5.12
C ILE A 330 4.09 16.33 6.36
N LYS A 331 3.87 17.64 6.24
CA LYS A 331 3.84 18.56 7.38
C LYS A 331 2.62 18.33 8.28
N THR A 332 1.41 18.25 7.72
CA THR A 332 0.20 17.97 8.53
C THR A 332 0.28 16.61 9.22
N LEU A 333 0.73 15.56 8.52
CA LEU A 333 0.89 14.22 9.12
C LEU A 333 1.93 14.18 10.25
N LYS A 334 2.94 15.06 10.24
CA LYS A 334 3.88 15.22 11.37
C LYS A 334 3.21 15.92 12.55
N GLU A 335 2.44 16.98 12.28
CA GLU A 335 1.68 17.72 13.29
C GLU A 335 0.63 16.81 13.97
N ASP A 336 -0.07 15.97 13.21
CA ASP A 336 -0.98 14.92 13.71
C ASP A 336 -0.24 13.86 14.55
N CYS A 337 0.94 13.41 14.09
CA CYS A 337 1.73 12.40 14.80
C CYS A 337 2.27 12.91 16.14
N ASP A 338 2.74 14.16 16.22
CA ASP A 338 3.15 14.77 17.49
C ASP A 338 1.93 15.09 18.37
N ALA A 339 0.74 15.39 17.82
CA ALA A 339 -0.49 15.49 18.59
C ALA A 339 -0.88 14.16 19.26
N GLN A 340 -0.91 13.06 18.51
CA GLN A 340 -1.17 11.71 19.05
C GLN A 340 -0.13 11.28 20.10
N LYS A 341 1.14 11.61 19.89
CA LYS A 341 2.23 11.36 20.84
C LYS A 341 2.05 12.14 22.15
N ASN A 342 1.59 13.39 22.07
CA ASN A 342 1.24 14.19 23.24
C ASN A 342 -0.01 13.65 23.96
N GLU A 343 -1.00 13.13 23.24
CA GLU A 343 -2.17 12.46 23.83
C GLU A 343 -1.77 11.15 24.53
N LYS A 344 -0.95 10.31 23.89
CA LYS A 344 -0.36 9.11 24.50
C LYS A 344 0.39 9.44 25.78
N LEU A 345 1.13 10.56 25.83
CA LEU A 345 1.81 11.02 27.03
C LEU A 345 0.82 11.41 28.15
N LYS A 346 -0.27 12.13 27.83
CA LYS A 346 -1.35 12.44 28.80
C LYS A 346 -1.99 11.16 29.35
N LEU A 347 -2.31 10.19 28.50
CA LEU A 347 -2.87 8.90 28.90
C LEU A 347 -1.90 8.11 29.78
N GLN A 348 -0.59 8.12 29.47
CA GLN A 348 0.42 7.47 30.29
C GLN A 348 0.57 8.12 31.68
N ILE A 349 0.47 9.46 31.78
CA ILE A 349 0.42 10.18 33.06
C ILE A 349 -0.83 9.81 33.87
N GLN A 350 -1.99 9.68 33.21
CA GLN A 350 -3.23 9.22 33.86
C GLN A 350 -3.11 7.78 34.36
N ILE A 351 -2.52 6.87 33.58
CA ILE A 351 -2.26 5.47 33.99
C ILE A 351 -1.36 5.43 35.24
N SER A 352 -0.25 6.18 35.27
CA SER A 352 0.62 6.27 36.45
C SER A 352 -0.12 6.82 37.69
N SER A 353 -1.00 7.81 37.49
CA SER A 353 -1.85 8.34 38.58
C SER A 353 -2.85 7.31 39.10
N LEU A 354 -3.46 6.51 38.22
CA LEU A 354 -4.36 5.43 38.59
C LEU A 354 -3.63 4.28 39.29
N GLN A 355 -2.43 3.90 38.83
CA GLN A 355 -1.57 2.92 39.50
C GLN A 355 -1.21 3.37 40.92
N GLY A 356 -0.85 4.64 41.13
CA GLY A 356 -0.63 5.19 42.48
C GLY A 356 -1.87 5.07 43.39
N LYS A 357 -3.08 5.29 42.84
CA LYS A 357 -4.34 5.09 43.59
C LYS A 357 -4.61 3.61 43.91
N VAL A 358 -4.33 2.70 42.98
CA VAL A 358 -4.45 1.25 43.19
C VAL A 358 -3.49 0.77 44.28
N ASN A 359 -2.23 1.22 44.27
CA ASN A 359 -1.26 0.88 45.30
C ASN A 359 -1.72 1.37 46.69
N ASN A 360 -2.19 2.62 46.80
CA ASN A 360 -2.75 3.17 48.05
C ASN A 360 -3.98 2.37 48.54
N LEU A 361 -4.79 1.81 47.63
CA LEU A 361 -5.91 0.94 47.98
C LEU A 361 -5.46 -0.46 48.40
N SER A 362 -4.38 -1.00 47.82
CA SER A 362 -3.75 -2.26 48.27
C SER A 362 -3.23 -2.13 49.69
N GLU A 363 -2.46 -1.07 49.99
CA GLU A 363 -2.00 -0.78 51.36
C GLU A 363 -3.17 -0.64 52.35
N LEU A 364 -4.28 -0.04 51.94
CA LEU A 364 -5.49 0.05 52.78
C LEU A 364 -6.14 -1.31 53.03
N CYS A 365 -6.15 -2.21 52.04
CA CYS A 365 -6.62 -3.58 52.21
C CYS A 365 -5.68 -4.38 53.14
N GLU A 366 -4.37 -4.33 52.91
CA GLU A 366 -3.37 -5.00 53.74
C GLU A 366 -3.44 -4.53 55.21
N ARG A 367 -3.57 -3.22 55.45
CA ARG A 367 -3.78 -2.67 56.81
C ARG A 367 -5.12 -3.12 57.42
N LYS A 368 -6.19 -3.22 56.63
CA LYS A 368 -7.48 -3.75 57.10
C LYS A 368 -7.37 -5.22 57.48
N ASP A 369 -6.68 -6.03 56.68
CA ASP A 369 -6.48 -7.45 56.95
C ASP A 369 -5.57 -7.68 58.17
N GLN A 370 -4.54 -6.85 58.37
CA GLN A 370 -3.76 -6.82 59.61
C GLN A 370 -4.63 -6.49 60.83
N VAL A 371 -5.56 -5.53 60.73
CA VAL A 371 -6.53 -5.21 61.81
C VAL A 371 -7.51 -6.37 62.06
N ILE A 372 -7.97 -7.06 61.01
CA ILE A 372 -8.80 -8.27 61.14
C ILE A 372 -8.03 -9.40 61.84
N GLN A 373 -6.76 -9.63 61.46
CA GLN A 373 -5.90 -10.61 62.12
C GLN A 373 -5.68 -10.26 63.60
N GLN A 374 -5.34 -9.01 63.93
CA GLN A 374 -5.20 -8.55 65.31
C GLN A 374 -6.49 -8.73 66.12
N LYS A 375 -7.66 -8.39 65.53
CA LYS A 375 -8.97 -8.62 66.16
C LYS A 375 -9.26 -10.10 66.40
N SER A 376 -8.96 -10.96 65.42
CA SER A 376 -9.15 -12.41 65.57
C SER A 376 -8.26 -12.97 66.69
N ALA A 377 -6.99 -12.58 66.75
CA ALA A 377 -6.06 -12.98 67.80
C ALA A 377 -6.48 -12.47 69.19
N GLN A 378 -7.04 -11.25 69.28
CA GLN A 378 -7.64 -10.75 70.52
C GLN A 378 -8.81 -11.64 70.97
N VAL A 379 -9.79 -11.90 70.08
CA VAL A 379 -10.97 -12.73 70.39
C VAL A 379 -10.55 -14.14 70.81
N ASP A 380 -9.56 -14.72 70.15
CA ASP A 380 -8.99 -16.03 70.50
C ASP A 380 -8.31 -16.02 71.88
N SER A 381 -7.60 -14.95 72.22
CA SER A 381 -6.99 -14.79 73.55
C SER A 381 -8.06 -14.65 74.65
N GLU A 382 -9.14 -13.92 74.40
CA GLU A 382 -10.28 -13.79 75.31
C GLU A 382 -11.03 -15.11 75.46
N ARG A 383 -11.19 -15.89 74.37
CA ARG A 383 -11.80 -17.22 74.40
C ARG A 383 -10.98 -18.19 75.25
N ARG A 384 -9.66 -18.23 75.05
CA ARG A 384 -8.73 -19.03 75.88
C ARG A 384 -8.75 -18.61 77.35
N ALA A 385 -8.87 -17.31 77.64
CA ALA A 385 -9.00 -16.80 79.00
C ALA A 385 -10.34 -17.18 79.67
N LYS A 386 -11.45 -17.18 78.90
CA LYS A 386 -12.76 -17.68 79.36
C LYS A 386 -12.71 -19.19 79.63
N ASP A 387 -12.13 -19.98 78.71
CA ASP A 387 -11.94 -21.43 78.88
C ASP A 387 -11.10 -21.79 80.11
N LEU A 388 -10.05 -21.02 80.40
CA LEU A 388 -9.23 -21.21 81.61
C LEU A 388 -10.04 -20.98 82.89
N LYS A 389 -10.86 -19.91 82.94
CA LYS A 389 -11.78 -19.66 84.06
C LYS A 389 -12.82 -20.77 84.22
N VAL A 390 -13.40 -21.28 83.12
CA VAL A 390 -14.33 -22.42 83.15
C VAL A 390 -13.63 -23.68 83.69
N LYS A 391 -12.41 -23.98 83.22
CA LYS A 391 -11.59 -25.11 83.73
C LYS A 391 -11.16 -24.96 85.20
N GLU A 392 -11.12 -23.74 85.72
CA GLU A 392 -10.84 -23.44 87.13
C GLU A 392 -12.09 -23.59 88.01
N VAL A 393 -13.22 -23.06 87.57
CA VAL A 393 -14.53 -23.27 88.21
C VAL A 393 -14.87 -24.76 88.27
N LEU A 394 -14.62 -25.52 87.19
CA LEU A 394 -14.81 -26.98 87.16
C LEU A 394 -13.88 -27.72 88.14
N ARG A 395 -12.61 -27.28 88.28
CA ARG A 395 -11.70 -27.84 89.30
C ARG A 395 -12.20 -27.56 90.71
N SER A 396 -12.65 -26.35 91.01
CA SER A 396 -13.23 -25.99 92.32
C SER A 396 -14.50 -26.80 92.63
N HIS A 397 -15.39 -27.00 91.66
CA HIS A 397 -16.58 -27.85 91.85
C HIS A 397 -16.21 -29.31 92.05
N LYS A 398 -15.26 -29.85 91.29
CA LYS A 398 -14.78 -31.23 91.47
C LYS A 398 -14.16 -31.45 92.86
N GLN A 399 -13.39 -30.47 93.35
CA GLN A 399 -12.82 -30.51 94.70
C GLN A 399 -13.91 -30.47 95.78
N LYS A 400 -14.91 -29.59 95.65
CA LYS A 400 -16.07 -29.55 96.56
C LYS A 400 -16.89 -30.84 96.55
N ILE A 401 -17.03 -31.49 95.39
CA ILE A 401 -17.68 -32.80 95.28
C ILE A 401 -16.89 -33.84 96.09
N GLN A 402 -15.57 -33.89 95.96
CA GLN A 402 -14.72 -34.78 96.76
C GLN A 402 -14.76 -34.47 98.26
N GLU A 403 -14.83 -33.19 98.65
CA GLU A 403 -15.04 -32.79 100.05
C GLU A 403 -16.38 -33.35 100.58
N ILE A 404 -17.48 -33.19 99.83
CA ILE A 404 -18.80 -33.74 100.16
C ILE A 404 -18.81 -35.28 100.20
N GLU A 405 -18.08 -35.94 99.31
CA GLU A 405 -17.91 -37.39 99.30
C GLU A 405 -17.18 -37.87 100.56
N THR A 406 -16.06 -37.24 100.94
CA THR A 406 -15.35 -37.61 102.18
C THR A 406 -16.15 -37.30 103.46
N GLU A 407 -16.97 -36.24 103.49
CA GLU A 407 -17.90 -35.99 104.60
C GLU A 407 -19.01 -37.06 104.67
N ARG A 408 -19.53 -37.51 103.52
CA ARG A 408 -20.47 -38.64 103.46
C ARG A 408 -19.83 -39.95 103.94
N GLU A 409 -18.59 -40.23 103.59
CA GLU A 409 -17.83 -41.38 104.10
C GLU A 409 -17.61 -41.30 105.61
N LYS A 410 -17.25 -40.14 106.16
CA LYS A 410 -17.14 -39.92 107.61
C LYS A 410 -18.48 -40.16 108.31
N MET A 411 -19.59 -39.63 107.79
CA MET A 411 -20.93 -39.88 108.35
C MET A 411 -21.30 -41.37 108.27
N ALA A 412 -21.02 -42.05 107.16
CA ALA A 412 -21.29 -43.48 107.01
C ALA A 412 -20.49 -44.32 108.03
N LEU A 413 -19.21 -44.00 108.22
CA LEU A 413 -18.36 -44.63 109.24
C LEU A 413 -18.85 -44.34 110.66
N PHE A 414 -19.33 -43.12 110.93
CA PHE A 414 -19.93 -42.75 112.21
C PHE A 414 -21.19 -43.59 112.51
N TYR A 415 -22.15 -43.66 111.59
CA TYR A 415 -23.35 -44.50 111.73
C TYR A 415 -23.00 -45.99 111.88
N ILE A 416 -22.01 -46.50 111.13
CA ILE A 416 -21.51 -47.89 111.27
C ILE A 416 -20.87 -48.13 112.64
N SER A 417 -20.29 -47.10 113.28
CA SER A 417 -19.71 -47.19 114.62
C SER A 417 -20.78 -47.20 115.72
N GLU A 418 -21.82 -46.38 115.63
CA GLU A 418 -22.94 -46.38 116.58
C GLU A 418 -23.72 -47.72 116.55
N VAL A 419 -24.07 -48.21 115.35
CA VAL A 419 -24.82 -49.46 115.16
C VAL A 419 -24.07 -50.69 115.69
N LYS A 420 -22.73 -50.63 115.83
CA LYS A 420 -21.90 -51.71 116.39
C LYS A 420 -21.79 -51.72 117.92
N SER A 421 -22.47 -50.82 118.63
CA SER A 421 -22.42 -50.73 120.09
C SER A 421 -23.43 -51.62 120.85
N GLY A 422 -24.31 -52.34 120.14
CA GLY A 422 -25.27 -53.27 120.75
C GLY A 422 -24.64 -54.55 121.36
N PRO A 423 -25.20 -55.09 122.46
CA PRO A 423 -24.58 -56.19 123.22
C PRO A 423 -24.61 -57.57 122.52
N ALA A 424 -23.66 -58.44 122.87
CA ALA A 424 -23.32 -59.67 122.14
C ALA A 424 -24.31 -60.85 122.30
N GLY A 425 -24.43 -61.70 121.26
CA GLY A 425 -25.54 -62.66 121.12
C GLY A 425 -25.29 -64.01 120.40
N ARG A 426 -24.11 -64.63 120.53
CA ARG A 426 -23.77 -66.05 120.14
C ARG A 426 -23.73 -66.43 118.63
N PRO A 427 -23.13 -67.59 118.26
CA PRO A 427 -22.86 -67.98 116.86
C PRO A 427 -23.65 -69.23 116.38
N LEU A 428 -23.78 -69.38 115.05
CA LEU A 428 -24.10 -70.65 114.37
C LEU A 428 -23.34 -70.78 113.03
N THR A 429 -23.33 -71.99 112.45
CA THR A 429 -22.31 -72.44 111.49
C THR A 429 -22.85 -72.90 110.12
N ALA A 430 -22.07 -72.59 109.08
CA ALA A 430 -21.86 -73.38 107.85
C ALA A 430 -22.97 -73.51 106.77
N ASN A 431 -22.51 -73.95 105.59
CA ASN A 431 -23.25 -74.51 104.43
C ASN A 431 -24.08 -73.61 103.51
N ARG A 432 -23.37 -73.01 102.53
CA ARG A 432 -23.43 -73.41 101.09
C ARG A 432 -24.79 -73.92 100.55
N LYS A 433 -25.45 -73.11 99.71
CA LYS A 433 -25.76 -73.42 98.29
C LYS A 433 -26.39 -72.23 97.54
N GLU A 434 -26.27 -72.23 96.22
CA GLU A 434 -26.97 -71.32 95.30
C GLU A 434 -28.42 -71.80 95.06
N VAL A 435 -29.31 -70.88 94.63
CA VAL A 435 -30.33 -71.05 93.54
C VAL A 435 -31.13 -69.73 93.35
N THR A 436 -31.80 -69.59 92.22
CA THR A 436 -32.34 -68.33 91.63
C THR A 436 -33.83 -68.06 91.86
N SER A 437 -34.20 -66.81 92.20
CA SER A 437 -35.50 -66.14 91.90
C SER A 437 -36.79 -66.81 92.46
N PRO A 438 -38.04 -66.29 92.23
CA PRO A 438 -38.49 -64.94 91.87
C PRO A 438 -39.66 -64.40 92.77
N GLN A 439 -40.11 -63.17 92.49
CA GLN A 439 -41.51 -62.64 92.58
C GLN A 439 -42.38 -62.66 93.89
N ASN A 440 -43.02 -61.49 94.09
CA ASN A 440 -44.40 -61.23 94.58
C ASN A 440 -44.79 -61.19 96.08
N LYS A 441 -45.33 -60.02 96.47
CA LYS A 441 -46.49 -59.72 97.36
C LYS A 441 -46.66 -60.41 98.72
N ALA A 442 -46.66 -59.59 99.78
CA ALA A 442 -47.78 -59.48 100.74
C ALA A 442 -47.69 -58.15 101.52
N GLU A 443 -48.81 -57.69 102.10
CA GLU A 443 -48.90 -56.46 102.91
C GLU A 443 -48.79 -56.76 104.42
N VAL A 444 -48.18 -55.87 105.20
CA VAL A 444 -48.46 -55.71 106.64
C VAL A 444 -48.43 -54.22 107.00
N SER A 445 -49.40 -53.75 107.79
CA SER A 445 -49.60 -52.35 108.17
C SER A 445 -49.17 -52.05 109.61
N THR A 446 -48.50 -50.92 109.86
CA THR A 446 -48.86 -49.90 110.88
C THR A 446 -47.89 -48.70 110.86
N PRO A 447 -48.28 -47.49 111.33
CA PRO A 447 -47.48 -46.26 111.22
C PRO A 447 -46.59 -45.99 112.45
N PRO A 448 -45.65 -45.05 112.32
CA PRO A 448 -45.85 -43.78 113.04
C PRO A 448 -45.75 -42.55 112.13
N ALA A 449 -46.57 -41.54 112.41
CA ALA A 449 -46.57 -40.29 111.66
C ALA A 449 -45.60 -39.26 112.28
N GLU A 450 -44.51 -38.94 111.59
CA GLU A 450 -43.81 -37.64 111.69
C GLU A 450 -42.72 -37.46 110.59
N GLN A 451 -42.10 -38.55 110.12
CA GLN A 451 -41.03 -38.51 109.10
C GLN A 451 -41.45 -37.91 107.75
N GLY A 452 -42.73 -38.03 107.37
CA GLY A 452 -43.25 -37.60 106.07
C GLY A 452 -43.15 -36.10 105.77
N SER A 453 -42.78 -35.26 106.74
CA SER A 453 -42.46 -33.84 106.51
C SER A 453 -41.04 -33.66 105.97
N GLN A 454 -40.05 -34.33 106.58
CA GLN A 454 -38.66 -34.30 106.11
C GLN A 454 -38.50 -35.04 104.78
N GLU A 455 -39.17 -36.17 104.59
CA GLU A 455 -39.13 -36.94 103.35
C GLU A 455 -39.70 -36.15 102.16
N LYS A 456 -40.85 -35.47 102.34
CA LYS A 456 -41.39 -34.52 101.34
C LYS A 456 -40.43 -33.36 101.06
N LEU A 457 -39.75 -32.83 102.08
CA LEU A 457 -38.74 -31.78 101.88
C LEU A 457 -37.53 -32.31 101.09
N TYR A 458 -37.14 -33.57 101.29
CA TYR A 458 -36.05 -34.22 100.58
C TYR A 458 -36.41 -34.48 99.11
N LEU A 459 -37.60 -35.03 98.83
CA LEU A 459 -38.11 -35.18 97.45
C LEU A 459 -38.18 -33.82 96.74
N LYS A 460 -38.67 -32.77 97.41
CA LYS A 460 -38.80 -31.44 96.80
C LYS A 460 -37.43 -30.80 96.49
N LYS A 461 -36.38 -31.12 97.27
CA LYS A 461 -34.99 -30.77 96.95
C LYS A 461 -34.44 -31.62 95.80
N LEU A 462 -34.71 -32.93 95.79
CA LEU A 462 -34.27 -33.83 94.73
C LEU A 462 -34.84 -33.41 93.37
N GLN A 463 -36.15 -33.16 93.30
CA GLN A 463 -36.82 -32.65 92.10
C GLN A 463 -36.30 -31.28 91.64
N ALA A 464 -35.85 -30.43 92.57
CA ALA A 464 -35.24 -29.15 92.23
C ALA A 464 -33.83 -29.32 91.64
N GLU A 465 -33.03 -30.29 92.10
CA GLU A 465 -31.75 -30.65 91.50
C GLU A 465 -31.91 -31.40 90.16
N GLU A 466 -32.92 -32.27 90.02
CA GLU A 466 -33.29 -32.89 88.75
C GLU A 466 -33.68 -31.83 87.71
N LYS A 467 -34.50 -30.84 88.09
CA LYS A 467 -34.87 -29.73 87.19
C LYS A 467 -33.66 -28.88 86.78
N LYS A 468 -32.78 -28.52 87.73
CA LYS A 468 -31.51 -27.82 87.42
C LYS A 468 -30.63 -28.62 86.47
N THR A 469 -30.50 -29.93 86.67
CA THR A 469 -29.65 -30.77 85.83
C THR A 469 -30.26 -30.96 84.44
N GLN A 470 -31.58 -31.00 84.30
CA GLN A 470 -32.27 -30.92 83.00
C GLN A 470 -32.00 -29.58 82.29
N GLU A 471 -32.20 -28.45 82.96
CA GLU A 471 -31.88 -27.10 82.43
C GLU A 471 -30.41 -26.99 81.99
N LEU A 472 -29.49 -27.58 82.76
CA LEU A 472 -28.05 -27.58 82.46
C LEU A 472 -27.69 -28.51 81.29
N ILE A 473 -28.37 -29.65 81.14
CA ILE A 473 -28.26 -30.54 79.96
C ILE A 473 -28.79 -29.85 78.70
N GLU A 474 -29.90 -29.13 78.78
CA GLU A 474 -30.44 -28.36 77.65
C GLU A 474 -29.52 -27.20 77.27
N THR A 475 -28.94 -26.50 78.26
CA THR A 475 -27.92 -25.47 78.04
C THR A 475 -26.67 -26.04 77.34
N ILE A 476 -26.20 -27.22 77.75
CA ILE A 476 -25.08 -27.92 77.08
C ILE A 476 -25.45 -28.27 75.64
N ARG A 477 -26.67 -28.79 75.40
CA ARG A 477 -27.13 -29.17 74.05
C ARG A 477 -27.21 -27.96 73.11
N ALA A 478 -27.71 -26.82 73.59
CA ALA A 478 -27.71 -25.57 72.84
C ALA A 478 -26.28 -25.12 72.49
N LEU A 479 -25.36 -25.10 73.46
CA LEU A 479 -23.96 -24.72 73.23
C LEU A 479 -23.20 -25.69 72.30
N GLN A 480 -23.62 -26.95 72.21
CA GLN A 480 -23.13 -27.90 71.20
C GLN A 480 -23.66 -27.56 69.81
N GLN A 481 -24.95 -27.24 69.69
CA GLN A 481 -25.58 -26.85 68.42
C GLN A 481 -25.02 -25.52 67.88
N ASP A 482 -24.78 -24.53 68.75
CA ASP A 482 -24.07 -23.28 68.43
C ASP A 482 -22.65 -23.56 67.93
N ARG A 483 -21.92 -24.47 68.60
CA ARG A 483 -20.56 -24.85 68.19
C ARG A 483 -20.57 -25.47 66.80
N ASP A 484 -21.44 -26.43 66.54
CA ASP A 484 -21.47 -27.15 65.27
C ASP A 484 -21.87 -26.21 64.11
N SER A 485 -22.72 -25.20 64.38
CA SER A 485 -23.00 -24.11 63.44
C SER A 485 -21.73 -23.28 63.14
N VAL A 486 -20.98 -22.86 64.16
CA VAL A 486 -19.74 -22.08 63.98
C VAL A 486 -18.63 -22.90 63.30
N GLU A 487 -18.52 -24.19 63.58
CA GLU A 487 -17.55 -25.10 62.93
C GLU A 487 -17.93 -25.30 61.43
N SER A 488 -19.23 -25.28 61.10
CA SER A 488 -19.75 -25.27 59.72
C SER A 488 -19.46 -23.94 58.99
N GLU A 489 -19.78 -22.79 59.59
CA GLU A 489 -19.49 -21.46 59.03
C GLU A 489 -17.99 -21.28 58.76
N LYS A 490 -17.13 -21.68 59.71
CA LYS A 490 -15.68 -21.70 59.55
C LYS A 490 -15.26 -22.55 58.34
N SER A 491 -15.83 -23.75 58.18
CA SER A 491 -15.52 -24.64 57.06
C SER A 491 -15.93 -24.03 55.70
N GLN A 492 -17.03 -23.27 55.66
CA GLN A 492 -17.43 -22.51 54.47
C GLN A 492 -16.47 -21.36 54.17
N LEU A 493 -16.02 -20.62 55.20
CA LEU A 493 -15.06 -19.52 55.06
C LEU A 493 -13.67 -20.02 54.62
N GLU A 494 -13.21 -21.17 55.13
CA GLU A 494 -11.95 -21.81 54.69
C GLU A 494 -12.04 -22.22 53.20
N HIS A 495 -13.18 -22.77 52.75
CA HIS A 495 -13.41 -23.04 51.32
C HIS A 495 -13.47 -21.77 50.47
N GLN A 496 -14.09 -20.68 50.95
CA GLN A 496 -14.10 -19.40 50.23
C GLN A 496 -12.70 -18.78 50.14
N ALA A 497 -11.91 -18.84 51.21
CA ALA A 497 -10.52 -18.36 51.21
C ALA A 497 -9.66 -19.13 50.21
N ALA A 498 -9.74 -20.47 50.18
CA ALA A 498 -9.03 -21.29 49.20
C ALA A 498 -9.45 -20.96 47.74
N ALA A 499 -10.75 -20.73 47.51
CA ALA A 499 -11.26 -20.34 46.19
C ALA A 499 -10.80 -18.93 45.76
N LEU A 500 -10.61 -18.00 46.70
CA LEU A 500 -10.02 -16.67 46.43
C LEU A 500 -8.52 -16.76 46.18
N GLN A 501 -7.79 -17.58 46.94
CA GLN A 501 -6.35 -17.82 46.76
C GLN A 501 -6.06 -18.41 45.37
N GLY A 502 -6.85 -19.39 44.91
CA GLY A 502 -6.73 -19.94 43.56
C GLY A 502 -6.99 -18.90 42.46
N LYS A 503 -7.99 -18.01 42.63
CA LYS A 503 -8.22 -16.90 41.69
C LYS A 503 -7.05 -15.92 41.67
N LEU A 504 -6.47 -15.60 42.82
CA LEU A 504 -5.36 -14.66 42.94
C LEU A 504 -4.08 -15.24 42.30
N GLN A 505 -3.82 -16.54 42.47
CA GLN A 505 -2.76 -17.24 41.75
C GLN A 505 -2.98 -17.20 40.23
N ASN A 506 -4.18 -17.55 39.74
CA ASN A 506 -4.49 -17.49 38.31
C ASN A 506 -4.32 -16.07 37.72
N MET A 507 -4.64 -15.01 38.48
CA MET A 507 -4.37 -13.63 38.04
C MET A 507 -2.86 -13.31 38.04
N SER A 508 -2.09 -13.82 39.00
CA SER A 508 -0.63 -13.64 39.03
C SER A 508 0.04 -14.29 37.80
N GLU A 509 -0.36 -15.53 37.47
CA GLU A 509 0.12 -16.26 36.29
C GLU A 509 -0.28 -15.55 34.99
N LEU A 510 -1.52 -15.04 34.88
CA LEU A 510 -1.97 -14.23 33.75
C LEU A 510 -1.15 -12.93 33.59
N CYS A 511 -0.83 -12.26 34.71
CA CYS A 511 0.00 -11.06 34.70
C CYS A 511 1.44 -11.36 34.25
N GLN A 512 2.05 -12.46 34.72
CA GLN A 512 3.39 -12.88 34.29
C GLN A 512 3.42 -13.22 32.79
N LEU A 513 2.44 -13.95 32.28
CA LEU A 513 2.32 -14.25 30.84
C LEU A 513 2.15 -12.97 30.00
N LYS A 514 1.37 -12.01 30.48
CA LYS A 514 1.19 -10.71 29.81
C LYS A 514 2.46 -9.87 29.85
N GLU A 515 3.23 -9.92 30.93
CA GLU A 515 4.53 -9.25 31.02
C GLU A 515 5.55 -9.88 30.05
N GLN A 516 5.64 -11.21 30.00
CA GLN A 516 6.51 -11.92 29.05
C GLN A 516 6.15 -11.59 27.59
N ALA A 517 4.86 -11.54 27.23
CA ALA A 517 4.42 -11.13 25.90
C ALA A 517 4.79 -9.66 25.57
N LEU A 518 4.71 -8.75 26.55
CA LEU A 518 5.17 -7.37 26.38
C LEU A 518 6.69 -7.28 26.21
N GLN A 519 7.46 -8.05 26.98
CA GLN A 519 8.92 -8.12 26.85
C GLN A 519 9.34 -8.67 25.47
N GLN A 520 8.66 -9.70 24.95
CA GLN A 520 8.86 -10.23 23.60
C GLN A 520 8.56 -9.18 22.50
N ASN A 521 7.42 -8.48 22.61
CA ASN A 521 7.06 -7.43 21.65
C ASN A 521 8.05 -6.25 21.66
N VAL A 522 8.57 -5.87 22.83
CA VAL A 522 9.64 -4.85 22.94
C VAL A 522 10.92 -5.33 22.28
N ALA A 523 11.36 -6.57 22.55
CA ALA A 523 12.55 -7.15 21.93
C ALA A 523 12.45 -7.23 20.39
N GLN A 524 11.26 -7.57 19.86
CA GLN A 524 10.99 -7.55 18.42
C GLN A 524 11.10 -6.13 17.84
N MET A 525 10.40 -5.14 18.41
CA MET A 525 10.49 -3.75 17.94
C MET A 525 11.90 -3.18 18.03
N GLU A 526 12.71 -3.60 19.02
CA GLU A 526 14.13 -3.23 19.06
C GLU A 526 14.95 -3.88 17.94
N SER A 527 14.65 -5.12 17.54
CA SER A 527 15.31 -5.75 16.38
C SER A 527 14.96 -5.01 15.09
N GLU A 528 13.66 -4.79 14.83
CA GLU A 528 13.18 -4.05 13.66
C GLU A 528 13.77 -2.63 13.61
N ARG A 529 13.93 -1.98 14.77
CA ARG A 529 14.62 -0.69 14.87
C ARG A 529 16.10 -0.77 14.48
N ARG A 530 16.84 -1.81 14.92
CA ARG A 530 18.25 -2.01 14.54
C ARG A 530 18.38 -2.27 13.04
N ASP A 531 17.49 -3.09 12.47
CA ASP A 531 17.49 -3.42 11.04
C ASP A 531 17.18 -2.18 10.17
N ASN A 532 16.24 -1.35 10.61
CA ASN A 532 15.94 -0.07 9.95
C ASN A 532 17.07 0.96 10.12
N GLU A 533 17.77 0.96 11.26
CA GLU A 533 18.97 1.80 11.45
C GLU A 533 20.15 1.36 10.56
N LEU A 534 20.30 0.05 10.32
CA LEU A 534 21.27 -0.51 9.37
C LEU A 534 20.92 -0.10 7.93
N LYS A 535 19.68 -0.33 7.48
CA LYS A 535 19.19 0.10 6.15
C LYS A 535 19.38 1.60 5.92
N MET A 536 19.14 2.44 6.93
CA MET A 536 19.36 3.88 6.80
C MET A 536 20.85 4.25 6.74
N LYS A 537 21.75 3.49 7.39
CA LYS A 537 23.21 3.65 7.22
C LYS A 537 23.67 3.22 5.83
N GLU A 538 23.12 2.15 5.27
CA GLU A 538 23.41 1.69 3.90
C GLU A 538 22.97 2.74 2.87
N LEU A 539 21.75 3.27 2.98
CA LEU A 539 21.27 4.37 2.14
C LEU A 539 22.13 5.64 2.28
N LEU A 540 22.57 5.98 3.50
CA LEU A 540 23.49 7.11 3.74
C LEU A 540 24.91 6.87 3.22
N MET A 541 25.32 5.63 2.99
CA MET A 541 26.59 5.31 2.31
C MET A 541 26.42 5.42 0.79
N SER A 542 25.38 4.82 0.21
CA SER A 542 25.06 4.97 -1.22
C SER A 542 24.94 6.45 -1.62
N TYR A 543 24.24 7.26 -0.82
CA TYR A 543 24.09 8.69 -1.09
C TYR A 543 25.43 9.46 -1.02
N LYS A 544 26.37 9.04 -0.16
CA LYS A 544 27.72 9.64 -0.14
C LYS A 544 28.53 9.24 -1.36
N GLU A 545 28.40 8.01 -1.84
CA GLU A 545 29.07 7.53 -3.05
C GLU A 545 28.53 8.27 -4.29
N ASP A 546 27.22 8.46 -4.39
CA ASP A 546 26.59 9.28 -5.43
C ASP A 546 27.02 10.75 -5.36
N VAL A 547 27.08 11.35 -4.15
CA VAL A 547 27.59 12.72 -3.98
C VAL A 547 29.05 12.84 -4.39
N GLN A 548 29.94 11.92 -3.96
CA GLN A 548 31.34 11.90 -4.36
C GLN A 548 31.51 11.73 -5.88
N LYS A 549 30.66 10.91 -6.51
CA LYS A 549 30.63 10.75 -7.96
C LYS A 549 30.24 12.07 -8.64
N ILE A 550 29.17 12.72 -8.20
CA ILE A 550 28.71 14.03 -8.69
C ILE A 550 29.78 15.11 -8.48
N GLU A 551 30.47 15.14 -7.33
CA GLU A 551 31.62 16.02 -7.09
C GLU A 551 32.76 15.76 -8.08
N SER A 552 33.06 14.49 -8.38
CA SER A 552 34.08 14.12 -9.36
C SER A 552 33.71 14.49 -10.80
N GLU A 553 32.41 14.45 -11.15
CA GLU A 553 31.88 14.81 -12.46
C GLU A 553 31.81 16.34 -12.61
N ASN A 554 31.35 17.05 -11.58
CA ASN A 554 31.44 18.51 -11.50
C ASN A 554 32.89 19.01 -11.56
N HIS A 555 33.86 18.31 -10.96
CA HIS A 555 35.27 18.69 -11.07
C HIS A 555 35.82 18.50 -12.50
N LYS A 556 35.42 17.44 -13.21
CA LYS A 556 35.74 17.25 -14.64
C LYS A 556 35.11 18.35 -15.50
N LEU A 557 33.84 18.69 -15.25
CA LEU A 557 33.12 19.77 -15.93
C LEU A 557 33.76 21.14 -15.65
N GLU A 558 34.17 21.42 -14.41
CA GLU A 558 34.95 22.62 -14.08
C GLU A 558 36.26 22.68 -14.85
N LEU A 559 36.98 21.55 -15.00
CA LEU A 559 38.25 21.51 -15.74
C LEU A 559 38.03 21.72 -17.24
N SER A 560 36.98 21.13 -17.83
CA SER A 560 36.57 21.40 -19.22
C SER A 560 36.20 22.87 -19.40
N TYR A 561 35.30 23.38 -18.57
CA TYR A 561 34.87 24.78 -18.61
C TYR A 561 36.03 25.76 -18.36
N LYS A 562 37.02 25.41 -17.50
CA LYS A 562 38.24 26.21 -17.30
C LYS A 562 39.22 26.11 -18.48
N ALA A 563 39.17 25.07 -19.30
CA ALA A 563 39.92 24.98 -20.57
C ALA A 563 39.22 25.77 -21.68
N GLU A 564 37.90 25.59 -21.85
CA GLU A 564 37.04 26.34 -22.77
C GLU A 564 37.08 27.84 -22.47
N MET A 565 36.94 28.24 -21.20
CA MET A 565 37.07 29.64 -20.79
C MET A 565 38.49 30.18 -20.95
N LYS A 566 39.54 29.36 -20.95
CA LYS A 566 40.89 29.82 -21.34
C LYS A 566 41.02 30.04 -22.84
N ALA A 567 40.34 29.25 -23.67
CA ALA A 567 40.25 29.50 -25.11
C ALA A 567 39.42 30.78 -25.39
N CYS A 568 38.24 30.91 -24.78
CA CYS A 568 37.34 32.04 -24.97
C CYS A 568 37.84 33.36 -24.33
N ALA A 569 38.55 33.31 -23.20
CA ALA A 569 39.16 34.49 -22.58
C ALA A 569 40.32 35.10 -23.40
N SER A 570 40.71 34.47 -24.51
CA SER A 570 41.57 35.09 -25.51
C SER A 570 40.92 36.30 -26.20
N ASP A 571 39.59 36.51 -26.11
CA ASP A 571 38.93 37.62 -26.80
C ASP A 571 37.94 38.46 -25.96
N ARG A 572 38.34 39.72 -25.74
CA ARG A 572 37.57 40.98 -25.54
C ARG A 572 36.39 41.07 -24.55
N VAL A 573 35.48 40.10 -24.45
CA VAL A 573 34.12 40.28 -23.91
C VAL A 573 34.09 40.61 -22.41
N LEU A 574 34.94 39.98 -21.60
CA LEU A 574 34.92 40.14 -20.13
C LEU A 574 35.15 41.59 -19.67
N LYS A 575 36.05 42.33 -20.36
CA LYS A 575 36.41 43.73 -20.03
C LYS A 575 35.27 44.74 -20.25
N THR A 576 34.19 44.33 -20.91
CA THR A 576 32.98 45.15 -21.09
C THR A 576 32.05 44.99 -19.89
N ARG A 577 31.80 43.74 -19.47
CA ARG A 577 30.79 43.39 -18.46
C ARG A 577 31.16 43.80 -17.04
N GLU A 578 32.45 43.88 -16.73
CA GLU A 578 32.94 44.42 -15.45
C GLU A 578 32.56 45.91 -15.26
N LYS A 579 32.52 46.69 -16.34
CA LYS A 579 32.15 48.12 -16.28
C LYS A 579 30.66 48.33 -16.01
N GLU A 580 29.82 47.45 -16.56
CA GLU A 580 28.36 47.45 -16.35
C GLU A 580 28.03 47.14 -14.88
N MET A 581 28.68 46.10 -14.32
CA MET A 581 28.54 45.71 -12.91
C MET A 581 28.99 46.80 -11.92
N ALA A 582 30.01 47.59 -12.28
CA ALA A 582 30.43 48.74 -11.46
C ALA A 582 29.37 49.86 -11.43
N ASN A 583 28.67 50.07 -12.55
CA ASN A 583 27.66 51.12 -12.67
C ASN A 583 26.39 50.80 -11.87
N LEU A 584 25.93 49.54 -11.90
CA LEU A 584 24.75 49.08 -11.14
C LEU A 584 24.94 49.14 -9.62
N ARG A 585 26.17 48.93 -9.12
CA ARG A 585 26.47 49.04 -7.68
C ARG A 585 26.27 50.47 -7.16
N LYS A 586 26.64 51.49 -7.95
CA LYS A 586 26.48 52.91 -7.60
C LYS A 586 25.00 53.26 -7.36
N GLN A 587 24.11 52.80 -8.23
CA GLN A 587 22.66 53.05 -8.15
C GLN A 587 22.04 52.38 -6.90
N LEU A 588 22.54 51.22 -6.48
CA LEU A 588 22.04 50.51 -5.30
C LEU A 588 22.39 51.22 -3.99
N ASP A 589 23.49 51.97 -3.94
CA ASP A 589 23.89 52.72 -2.75
C ASP A 589 23.24 54.11 -2.69
N GLU A 590 22.86 54.70 -3.83
CA GLU A 590 22.01 55.90 -3.90
C GLU A 590 20.62 55.64 -3.27
N VAL A 591 19.95 54.53 -3.62
CA VAL A 591 18.63 54.16 -3.07
C VAL A 591 18.66 53.88 -1.55
N LYS A 592 19.79 53.45 -0.99
CA LYS A 592 19.91 53.22 0.47
C LYS A 592 20.01 54.50 1.28
N ALA A 593 20.40 55.62 0.67
CA ALA A 593 20.54 56.89 1.37
C ALA A 593 19.17 57.50 1.74
N GLU A 594 18.14 57.26 0.93
CA GLU A 594 16.80 57.86 1.08
C GLU A 594 15.95 57.20 2.17
N LEU A 595 16.33 56.01 2.68
CA LEU A 595 15.51 55.20 3.59
C LEU A 595 15.85 55.37 5.09
N ALA A 596 16.71 56.33 5.45
CA ALA A 596 17.30 56.44 6.79
C ALA A 596 16.54 57.35 7.78
N ASP A 597 15.78 58.33 7.29
CA ASP A 597 15.13 59.35 8.12
C ASP A 597 13.67 58.99 8.46
N LEU A 598 13.43 58.45 9.66
CA LEU A 598 12.26 58.73 10.52
C LEU A 598 12.38 58.02 11.89
N GLN A 599 12.30 58.77 13.00
CA GLN A 599 12.44 58.26 14.38
C GLN A 599 11.40 58.85 15.35
N ARG A 600 10.74 57.99 16.16
CA ARG A 600 10.59 57.96 17.66
C ARG A 600 10.36 59.27 18.50
N PRO A 601 10.05 59.20 19.84
CA PRO A 601 9.35 58.21 20.71
C PRO A 601 8.40 58.89 21.77
N GLN A 602 8.22 58.27 22.98
CA GLN A 602 7.57 58.67 24.28
C GLN A 602 6.29 57.82 24.64
N SER A 603 5.86 57.51 25.88
CA SER A 603 6.50 57.40 27.24
C SER A 603 5.56 56.69 28.29
N GLU A 604 5.60 57.04 29.60
CA GLU A 604 4.99 56.37 30.79
C GLU A 604 4.32 57.43 31.75
N PRO A 605 3.67 57.17 32.95
CA PRO A 605 3.61 55.96 33.82
C PRO A 605 2.25 55.63 34.60
N THR A 606 2.36 54.76 35.63
CA THR A 606 1.42 54.01 36.56
C THR A 606 0.52 54.80 37.59
N PRO A 607 -0.18 54.26 38.66
CA PRO A 607 -0.69 52.89 39.11
C PRO A 607 -2.13 52.81 39.81
N GLY A 608 -2.65 51.61 40.25
CA GLY A 608 -3.50 51.45 41.49
C GLY A 608 -4.70 50.43 41.63
N CYS A 609 -4.76 49.65 42.76
CA CYS A 609 -5.89 49.04 43.61
C CYS A 609 -7.28 48.50 43.08
N SER A 610 -8.11 47.63 43.75
CA SER A 610 -8.03 46.65 44.89
C SER A 610 -9.37 45.84 45.20
N TYR A 611 -9.34 44.81 46.11
CA TYR A 611 -10.39 44.30 47.09
C TYR A 611 -11.38 43.06 46.94
N TRP A 612 -10.99 41.84 47.42
CA TRP A 612 -11.56 40.83 48.41
C TRP A 612 -13.06 40.22 48.41
N PRO A 613 -13.61 39.43 49.43
CA PRO A 613 -14.01 37.98 49.25
C PRO A 613 -15.19 37.31 50.11
N THR A 614 -15.31 35.95 50.12
CA THR A 614 -15.96 35.01 51.16
C THR A 614 -17.52 35.00 51.38
N THR A 615 -18.26 34.14 52.14
CA THR A 615 -18.05 33.13 53.25
C THR A 615 -19.24 32.10 53.42
N PRO A 616 -19.16 30.90 54.10
CA PRO A 616 -20.25 29.88 54.20
C PRO A 616 -20.67 29.35 55.63
N GLY A 617 -21.63 28.40 55.71
CA GLY A 617 -21.97 27.49 56.87
C GLY A 617 -23.49 27.29 57.16
N GLU A 618 -24.04 26.41 58.03
CA GLU A 618 -23.75 25.08 58.65
C GLU A 618 -24.76 24.81 59.84
N LYS A 619 -25.14 23.54 60.19
CA LYS A 619 -25.57 22.97 61.53
C LYS A 619 -26.84 22.07 61.65
N SER A 620 -27.05 21.45 62.83
CA SER A 620 -27.75 20.14 63.06
C SER A 620 -28.39 19.98 64.48
N GLN A 621 -28.84 18.75 64.88
CA GLN A 621 -29.31 18.25 66.23
C GLN A 621 -30.83 18.41 66.57
N SER A 622 -31.50 17.69 67.50
CA SER A 622 -31.39 16.33 68.14
C SER A 622 -32.70 15.95 68.97
N LEU A 623 -32.67 15.01 69.94
CA LEU A 623 -33.81 14.26 70.58
C LEU A 623 -33.62 14.10 72.13
N PRO A 624 -34.55 13.61 73.04
CA PRO A 624 -35.48 12.45 72.90
C PRO A 624 -36.89 12.42 73.63
N PHE A 625 -37.00 11.96 74.91
CA PHE A 625 -38.18 11.32 75.57
C PHE A 625 -38.15 11.55 77.13
N GLU A 626 -39.01 11.14 78.09
CA GLU A 626 -40.10 10.12 78.31
C GLU A 626 -41.30 10.75 79.12
N ALA A 627 -42.13 10.22 80.08
CA ALA A 627 -42.48 8.94 80.77
C ALA A 627 -43.83 9.09 81.57
N PHE A 628 -44.54 8.03 82.02
CA PHE A 628 -45.41 8.02 83.26
C PHE A 628 -45.84 6.61 83.80
N THR A 629 -46.46 6.54 85.00
CA THR A 629 -46.66 5.35 85.89
C THR A 629 -48.02 5.38 86.66
N LEU A 630 -48.57 4.42 87.45
CA LEU A 630 -48.24 3.05 87.98
C LEU A 630 -49.52 2.39 88.61
N SER A 631 -49.58 1.06 88.85
CA SER A 631 -50.51 0.34 89.79
C SER A 631 -50.03 -1.11 90.07
N ALA A 632 -50.69 -1.90 90.96
CA ALA A 632 -50.34 -3.31 91.27
C ALA A 632 -51.43 -4.16 92.00
N THR A 633 -51.24 -5.49 92.03
CA THR A 633 -51.92 -6.58 92.81
C THR A 633 -53.08 -7.37 92.19
N ASP A 634 -54.31 -6.85 92.02
CA ASP A 634 -55.31 -7.55 91.17
C ASP A 634 -54.79 -7.68 89.72
N GLN A 635 -54.04 -6.66 89.32
CA GLN A 635 -53.21 -6.66 88.13
C GLN A 635 -52.16 -7.78 88.08
N LEU A 636 -51.85 -8.52 89.16
CA LEU A 636 -50.84 -9.58 89.08
C LEU A 636 -51.41 -10.88 88.50
N VAL A 637 -52.65 -11.26 88.85
CA VAL A 637 -53.31 -12.43 88.24
C VAL A 637 -53.70 -12.11 86.80
N ASN A 638 -54.31 -10.94 86.59
CA ASN A 638 -54.59 -10.46 85.23
C ASN A 638 -53.29 -10.29 84.43
N ALA A 639 -52.20 -9.76 85.00
CA ALA A 639 -50.91 -9.75 84.31
C ALA A 639 -50.40 -11.16 84.01
N THR A 640 -50.57 -12.19 84.84
CA THR A 640 -50.12 -13.54 84.44
C THR A 640 -50.92 -14.13 83.28
N GLU A 641 -52.22 -13.82 83.14
CA GLU A 641 -53.00 -14.22 81.95
C GLU A 641 -52.78 -13.29 80.75
N GLU A 642 -52.63 -11.99 80.95
CA GLU A 642 -52.27 -11.00 79.92
C GLU A 642 -50.85 -11.23 79.40
N GLU A 643 -49.88 -11.55 80.26
CA GLU A 643 -48.53 -12.00 79.91
C GLU A 643 -48.59 -13.30 79.13
N ARG A 644 -49.33 -14.32 79.59
CA ARG A 644 -49.52 -15.57 78.83
C ARG A 644 -50.13 -15.32 77.45
N ASN A 645 -51.12 -14.43 77.36
CA ASN A 645 -51.74 -14.04 76.09
C ASN A 645 -50.80 -13.17 75.23
N LEU A 646 -49.95 -12.35 75.84
CA LEU A 646 -48.89 -11.56 75.21
C LEU A 646 -47.76 -12.46 74.71
N TYR A 647 -47.39 -13.52 75.43
CA TYR A 647 -46.46 -14.55 74.99
C TYR A 647 -47.06 -15.36 73.83
N LEU A 648 -48.34 -15.74 73.88
CA LEU A 648 -49.04 -16.37 72.75
C LEU A 648 -49.15 -15.45 71.52
N LYS A 649 -49.35 -14.14 71.73
CA LYS A 649 -49.37 -13.14 70.66
C LYS A 649 -47.97 -12.94 70.06
N LYS A 650 -46.95 -12.77 70.90
CA LYS A 650 -45.54 -12.70 70.50
C LYS A 650 -45.12 -13.97 69.75
N LEU A 651 -45.48 -15.15 70.24
CA LEU A 651 -45.18 -16.43 69.58
C LEU A 651 -45.77 -16.45 68.16
N LYS A 652 -47.05 -16.08 68.00
CA LYS A 652 -47.70 -15.98 66.67
C LYS A 652 -47.09 -14.89 65.78
N GLU A 653 -46.57 -13.81 66.37
CA GLU A 653 -45.84 -12.77 65.64
C GLU A 653 -44.45 -13.27 65.20
N GLU A 654 -43.74 -14.07 66.01
CA GLU A 654 -42.50 -14.75 65.62
C GLU A 654 -42.73 -15.90 64.62
N GLU A 655 -43.82 -16.67 64.74
CA GLU A 655 -44.26 -17.65 63.72
C GLU A 655 -44.53 -16.96 62.38
N LYS A 656 -45.19 -15.80 62.39
CA LYS A 656 -45.41 -15.00 61.17
C LYS A 656 -44.10 -14.42 60.61
N LYS A 657 -43.19 -13.93 61.46
CA LYS A 657 -41.87 -13.42 61.04
C LYS A 657 -41.00 -14.54 60.46
N THR A 658 -41.01 -15.73 61.05
CA THR A 658 -40.26 -16.89 60.57
C THR A 658 -40.80 -17.36 59.22
N GLN A 659 -42.13 -17.48 59.04
CA GLN A 659 -42.73 -17.74 57.72
C GLN A 659 -42.37 -16.66 56.67
N GLU A 660 -42.36 -15.38 57.07
CA GLU A 660 -41.91 -14.29 56.19
C GLU A 660 -40.41 -14.34 55.88
N LEU A 661 -39.57 -14.92 56.74
CA LEU A 661 -38.14 -15.11 56.52
C LEU A 661 -37.88 -16.36 55.65
N GLU A 662 -38.59 -17.46 55.88
CA GLU A 662 -38.57 -18.67 55.03
C GLU A 662 -38.96 -18.32 53.59
N GLY A 663 -40.00 -17.51 53.40
CA GLY A 663 -40.39 -16.99 52.08
C GLY A 663 -39.29 -16.15 51.41
N LYS A 664 -38.60 -15.29 52.17
CA LYS A 664 -37.48 -14.46 51.66
C LYS A 664 -36.26 -15.31 51.32
N ILE A 665 -35.95 -16.33 52.12
CA ILE A 665 -34.88 -17.30 51.84
C ILE A 665 -35.19 -18.08 50.55
N LEU A 666 -36.45 -18.53 50.38
CA LEU A 666 -36.87 -19.24 49.17
C LEU A 666 -36.74 -18.38 47.90
N THR A 667 -37.11 -17.10 47.96
CA THR A 667 -36.89 -16.18 46.83
C THR A 667 -35.41 -15.93 46.57
N GLN A 668 -34.59 -15.74 47.60
CA GLN A 668 -33.14 -15.55 47.45
C GLN A 668 -32.43 -16.78 46.87
N GLU A 669 -32.90 -17.99 47.17
CA GLU A 669 -32.39 -19.23 46.59
C GLU A 669 -32.74 -19.34 45.09
N GLN A 670 -33.94 -18.88 44.69
CA GLN A 670 -34.35 -18.79 43.29
C GLN A 670 -33.52 -17.73 42.53
N ASP A 671 -33.36 -16.53 43.08
CA ASP A 671 -32.54 -15.45 42.52
C ASP A 671 -31.07 -15.91 42.35
N ARG A 672 -30.51 -16.60 43.36
CA ARG A 672 -29.16 -17.16 43.32
C ARG A 672 -28.98 -18.19 42.19
N GLN A 673 -29.99 -19.02 41.94
CA GLN A 673 -29.96 -19.99 40.85
C GLN A 673 -30.20 -19.34 39.48
N ALA A 674 -30.98 -18.27 39.39
CA ALA A 674 -31.14 -17.47 38.17
C ALA A 674 -29.82 -16.77 37.78
N LEU A 675 -29.20 -16.04 38.70
CA LEU A 675 -27.90 -15.38 38.51
C LEU A 675 -26.77 -16.39 38.15
N LYS A 676 -26.84 -17.61 38.69
CA LYS A 676 -25.91 -18.70 38.33
C LYS A 676 -26.09 -19.18 36.89
N ASN A 677 -27.34 -19.27 36.41
CA ASN A 677 -27.63 -19.62 35.02
C ASN A 677 -27.19 -18.50 34.06
N GLU A 678 -27.53 -17.24 34.38
CA GLU A 678 -27.14 -16.04 33.62
C GLU A 678 -25.61 -15.92 33.51
N LYS A 679 -24.89 -16.08 34.64
CA LYS A 679 -23.43 -16.13 34.63
C LYS A 679 -22.88 -17.21 33.70
N SER A 680 -23.50 -18.39 33.66
CA SER A 680 -23.05 -19.47 32.77
C SER A 680 -23.33 -19.19 31.28
N HIS A 681 -24.34 -18.37 30.95
CA HIS A 681 -24.58 -17.86 29.60
C HIS A 681 -23.48 -16.86 29.20
N LEU A 682 -23.23 -15.86 30.05
CA LEU A 682 -22.19 -14.85 29.80
C LEU A 682 -20.78 -15.46 29.71
N GLU A 683 -20.49 -16.53 30.46
CA GLU A 683 -19.23 -17.28 30.34
C GLU A 683 -19.12 -18.07 29.02
N GLN A 684 -20.24 -18.53 28.42
CA GLN A 684 -20.26 -19.13 27.09
C GLN A 684 -20.15 -18.08 25.97
N GLU A 685 -20.86 -16.96 26.10
CA GLU A 685 -20.87 -15.85 25.14
C GLU A 685 -19.48 -15.19 25.06
N THR A 686 -18.85 -14.91 26.20
CA THR A 686 -17.47 -14.37 26.22
C THR A 686 -16.43 -15.38 25.72
N ALA A 687 -16.69 -16.70 25.81
CA ALA A 687 -15.86 -17.71 25.16
C ALA A 687 -16.05 -17.75 23.63
N ALA A 688 -17.29 -17.60 23.15
CA ALA A 688 -17.61 -17.53 21.72
C ALA A 688 -16.98 -16.30 21.05
N LEU A 689 -17.09 -15.12 21.67
CA LEU A 689 -16.49 -13.87 21.19
C LEU A 689 -14.96 -13.93 21.15
N ARG A 690 -14.31 -14.59 22.11
CA ARG A 690 -12.86 -14.87 22.07
C ARG A 690 -12.50 -15.77 20.89
N ALA A 691 -13.22 -16.86 20.69
CA ALA A 691 -13.01 -17.77 19.56
C ALA A 691 -13.33 -17.13 18.19
N GLU A 692 -14.08 -16.03 18.14
CA GLU A 692 -14.27 -15.21 16.94
C GLU A 692 -13.14 -14.19 16.72
N LEU A 693 -12.71 -13.51 17.78
CA LEU A 693 -11.51 -12.66 17.76
C LEU A 693 -10.27 -13.44 17.30
N ASP A 694 -10.08 -14.66 17.80
CA ASP A 694 -8.97 -15.53 17.38
C ASP A 694 -9.05 -15.87 15.88
N LYS A 695 -10.24 -16.12 15.32
CA LYS A 695 -10.42 -16.31 13.87
C LYS A 695 -10.05 -15.05 13.09
N MET A 696 -10.44 -13.87 13.59
CA MET A 696 -10.15 -12.59 12.96
C MET A 696 -8.63 -12.29 12.97
N ILE A 697 -7.94 -12.55 14.08
CA ILE A 697 -6.49 -12.44 14.21
C ILE A 697 -5.78 -13.39 13.22
N ASN A 698 -6.20 -14.65 13.17
CA ASN A 698 -5.63 -15.64 12.23
C ASN A 698 -5.87 -15.25 10.75
N LEU A 699 -7.05 -14.71 10.41
CA LEU A 699 -7.35 -14.22 9.07
C LEU A 699 -6.50 -13.00 8.70
N SER A 700 -6.31 -12.06 9.63
CA SER A 700 -5.45 -10.89 9.46
C SER A 700 -3.99 -11.31 9.22
N GLN A 701 -3.44 -12.19 10.05
CA GLN A 701 -2.09 -12.74 9.84
C GLN A 701 -1.94 -13.51 8.51
N GLN A 702 -3.00 -14.17 8.03
CA GLN A 702 -3.01 -14.83 6.73
C GLN A 702 -2.99 -13.81 5.57
N GLN A 703 -3.74 -12.70 5.70
CA GLN A 703 -3.72 -11.60 4.73
C GLN A 703 -2.36 -10.89 4.72
N GLU A 704 -1.78 -10.63 5.89
CA GLU A 704 -0.46 -10.02 6.05
C GLU A 704 0.63 -10.84 5.34
N LYS A 705 0.70 -12.16 5.59
CA LYS A 705 1.65 -13.07 4.93
C LYS A 705 1.44 -13.12 3.41
N ALA A 706 0.19 -13.05 2.94
CA ALA A 706 -0.11 -12.99 1.51
C ALA A 706 0.27 -11.64 0.88
N LEU A 707 0.26 -10.53 1.63
CA LEU A 707 0.75 -9.23 1.19
C LEU A 707 2.29 -9.20 1.18
N GLN A 708 2.95 -9.69 2.23
CA GLN A 708 4.42 -9.86 2.28
C GLN A 708 4.94 -10.68 1.09
N GLN A 709 4.27 -11.79 0.75
CA GLN A 709 4.62 -12.60 -0.42
C GLN A 709 4.44 -11.84 -1.76
N LYS A 710 3.40 -10.99 -1.88
CA LYS A 710 3.20 -10.14 -3.07
C LYS A 710 4.24 -9.02 -3.18
N VAL A 711 4.62 -8.40 -2.05
CA VAL A 711 5.69 -7.38 -2.02
C VAL A 711 7.00 -8.00 -2.50
N MET A 712 7.39 -9.16 -1.96
CA MET A 712 8.58 -9.90 -2.40
C MET A 712 8.57 -10.26 -3.91
N GLN A 713 7.41 -10.61 -4.46
CA GLN A 713 7.24 -10.85 -5.91
C GLN A 713 7.40 -9.57 -6.74
N VAL A 714 6.88 -8.44 -6.27
CA VAL A 714 7.03 -7.14 -6.94
C VAL A 714 8.46 -6.63 -6.85
N GLU A 715 9.14 -6.79 -5.71
CA GLU A 715 10.56 -6.44 -5.52
C GLU A 715 11.46 -7.24 -6.47
N ALA A 716 11.24 -8.55 -6.60
CA ALA A 716 11.96 -9.40 -7.54
C ALA A 716 11.72 -8.96 -9.01
N ALA A 717 10.47 -8.69 -9.39
CA ALA A 717 10.14 -8.20 -10.73
C ALA A 717 10.73 -6.80 -11.00
N LEU A 718 10.80 -5.92 -10.00
CA LEU A 718 11.44 -4.60 -10.13
C LEU A 718 12.96 -4.73 -10.32
N LEU A 719 13.59 -5.71 -9.67
CA LEU A 719 15.02 -6.01 -9.87
C LEU A 719 15.29 -6.51 -11.30
N GLU A 720 14.51 -7.47 -11.79
CA GLU A 720 14.62 -8.00 -13.16
C GLU A 720 14.39 -6.90 -14.22
N ASN A 721 13.39 -6.03 -14.03
CA ASN A 721 13.15 -4.88 -14.91
C ASN A 721 14.31 -3.86 -14.85
N LYS A 722 14.91 -3.63 -13.68
CA LYS A 722 16.09 -2.76 -13.53
C LYS A 722 17.30 -3.31 -14.29
N GLU A 723 17.55 -4.61 -14.18
CA GLU A 723 18.60 -5.30 -14.95
C GLU A 723 18.31 -5.27 -16.46
N GLU A 724 17.06 -5.41 -16.89
CA GLU A 724 16.68 -5.27 -18.31
C GLU A 724 16.93 -3.85 -18.85
N ILE A 725 16.51 -2.81 -18.12
CA ILE A 725 16.79 -1.42 -18.48
C ILE A 725 18.31 -1.18 -18.56
N GLN A 726 19.08 -1.72 -17.62
CA GLN A 726 20.54 -1.62 -17.62
C GLN A 726 21.17 -2.36 -18.83
N ARG A 727 20.67 -3.55 -19.20
CA ARG A 727 21.08 -4.27 -20.41
C ARG A 727 20.74 -3.48 -21.69
N VAL A 728 19.57 -2.84 -21.76
CA VAL A 728 19.16 -2.01 -22.90
C VAL A 728 20.04 -0.76 -23.04
N LEU A 729 20.36 -0.07 -21.94
CA LEU A 729 21.26 1.10 -21.95
C LEU A 729 22.70 0.73 -22.35
N GLN A 730 23.18 -0.44 -21.93
CA GLN A 730 24.48 -0.98 -22.40
C GLN A 730 24.46 -1.30 -23.90
N ALA A 731 23.40 -1.95 -24.41
CA ALA A 731 23.25 -2.21 -25.84
C ALA A 731 23.12 -0.91 -26.67
N GLN A 732 22.43 0.11 -26.15
CA GLN A 732 22.28 1.40 -26.80
C GLN A 732 23.62 2.17 -26.88
N SER A 733 24.37 2.21 -25.78
CA SER A 733 25.69 2.89 -25.75
C SER A 733 26.73 2.19 -26.64
N LEU A 734 26.73 0.86 -26.70
CA LEU A 734 27.52 0.11 -27.69
C LEU A 734 27.13 0.49 -29.13
N ARG A 735 25.84 0.51 -29.44
CA ARG A 735 25.36 0.87 -30.78
C ARG A 735 25.68 2.33 -31.17
N SER A 736 25.60 3.28 -30.23
CA SER A 736 26.04 4.65 -30.46
C SER A 736 27.52 4.71 -30.85
N ARG A 737 28.37 3.97 -30.12
CA ARG A 737 29.80 3.87 -30.42
C ARG A 737 30.07 3.22 -31.78
N GLU A 738 29.36 2.15 -32.15
CA GLU A 738 29.50 1.51 -33.46
C GLU A 738 29.20 2.49 -34.61
N MET A 739 28.14 3.31 -34.47
CA MET A 739 27.79 4.36 -35.43
C MET A 739 28.82 5.50 -35.48
N GLU A 740 29.46 5.84 -34.34
CA GLU A 740 30.54 6.83 -34.26
C GLU A 740 31.81 6.31 -34.95
N GLU A 741 32.22 5.08 -34.68
CA GLU A 741 33.37 4.46 -35.35
C GLU A 741 33.14 4.27 -36.86
N GLU A 742 31.91 3.94 -37.30
CA GLU A 742 31.57 3.88 -38.73
C GLU A 742 31.59 5.27 -39.39
N ARG A 743 31.14 6.31 -38.69
CA ARG A 743 31.26 7.71 -39.15
C ARG A 743 32.72 8.14 -39.28
N GLU A 744 33.58 7.80 -38.33
CA GLU A 744 35.02 8.10 -38.42
C GLU A 744 35.69 7.36 -39.58
N ARG A 745 35.35 6.08 -39.81
CA ARG A 745 35.80 5.31 -40.98
C ARG A 745 35.39 5.98 -42.30
N MET A 746 34.13 6.42 -42.42
CA MET A 746 33.66 7.16 -43.61
C MET A 746 34.40 8.49 -43.79
N GLN A 747 34.59 9.27 -42.71
CA GLN A 747 35.32 10.54 -42.78
C GLN A 747 36.79 10.34 -43.21
N SER A 748 37.45 9.30 -42.70
CA SER A 748 38.81 8.93 -43.11
C SER A 748 38.87 8.52 -44.59
N ALA A 749 37.89 7.73 -45.06
CA ALA A 749 37.80 7.33 -46.47
C ALA A 749 37.60 8.52 -47.42
N TYR A 750 36.70 9.47 -47.08
CA TYR A 750 36.50 10.68 -47.89
C TYR A 750 37.74 11.58 -47.91
N LEU A 751 38.46 11.73 -46.78
CA LEU A 751 39.72 12.48 -46.75
C LEU A 751 40.80 11.81 -47.62
N ALA A 752 40.91 10.49 -47.57
CA ALA A 752 41.82 9.73 -48.44
C ALA A 752 41.47 9.88 -49.93
N GLN A 753 40.18 9.88 -50.28
CA GLN A 753 39.73 10.13 -51.65
C GLN A 753 40.13 11.55 -52.11
N ILE A 754 39.82 12.58 -51.32
CA ILE A 754 40.20 13.97 -51.60
C ILE A 754 41.72 14.09 -51.79
N GLU A 755 42.53 13.44 -50.95
CA GLU A 755 43.98 13.39 -51.14
C GLU A 755 44.40 12.76 -52.47
N THR A 756 43.73 11.69 -52.94
CA THR A 756 44.04 11.08 -54.24
C THR A 756 43.63 11.95 -55.42
N GLU A 757 42.46 12.59 -55.36
CA GLU A 757 42.00 13.52 -56.38
C GLU A 757 42.88 14.78 -56.44
N GLU A 758 43.31 15.32 -55.29
CA GLU A 758 44.30 16.40 -55.23
C GLU A 758 45.65 16.00 -55.83
N LYS A 759 46.15 14.79 -55.55
CA LYS A 759 47.42 14.29 -56.13
C LYS A 759 47.31 14.16 -57.65
N GLN A 760 46.20 13.61 -58.15
CA GLN A 760 45.92 13.49 -59.58
C GLN A 760 45.76 14.86 -60.25
N ALA A 761 45.09 15.83 -59.62
CA ALA A 761 44.96 17.19 -60.11
C ALA A 761 46.32 17.90 -60.21
N LYS A 762 47.19 17.73 -59.21
CA LYS A 762 48.57 18.25 -59.22
C LYS A 762 49.42 17.61 -60.32
N GLU A 763 49.32 16.29 -60.52
CA GLU A 763 50.02 15.60 -61.61
C GLU A 763 49.53 16.06 -63.00
N ASN A 764 48.22 16.28 -63.16
CA ASN A 764 47.64 16.79 -64.40
C ASN A 764 48.05 18.25 -64.67
N LEU A 765 48.22 19.08 -63.64
CA LEU A 765 48.77 20.42 -63.77
C LEU A 765 50.22 20.39 -64.28
N MET A 766 51.10 19.59 -63.65
CA MET A 766 52.49 19.43 -64.11
C MET A 766 52.58 18.97 -65.58
N LYS A 767 51.69 18.05 -66.00
CA LYS A 767 51.58 17.62 -67.40
C LYS A 767 51.15 18.77 -68.32
N ALA A 768 50.14 19.54 -67.93
CA ALA A 768 49.67 20.70 -68.69
C ALA A 768 50.78 21.74 -68.87
N GLU A 769 51.48 22.10 -67.79
CA GLU A 769 52.61 23.04 -67.80
C GLU A 769 53.73 22.56 -68.74
N SER A 770 54.17 21.30 -68.63
CA SER A 770 55.19 20.73 -69.54
C SER A 770 54.75 20.73 -71.02
N SER A 771 53.43 20.59 -71.29
CA SER A 771 52.89 20.68 -72.65
C SER A 771 52.81 22.12 -73.17
N GLU A 772 52.63 23.10 -72.28
CA GLU A 772 52.69 24.52 -72.64
C GLU A 772 54.14 24.97 -72.90
N GLU A 773 55.12 24.49 -72.12
CA GLU A 773 56.54 24.71 -72.39
C GLU A 773 56.96 24.15 -73.75
N ALA A 774 56.51 22.92 -74.09
CA ALA A 774 56.75 22.32 -75.39
C ALA A 774 56.12 23.14 -76.54
N LEU A 775 54.85 23.54 -76.41
CA LEU A 775 54.18 24.41 -77.38
C LEU A 775 54.84 25.80 -77.48
N ALA A 776 55.40 26.32 -76.40
CA ALA A 776 56.16 27.57 -76.40
C ALA A 776 57.51 27.43 -77.13
N ALA A 777 58.15 26.27 -77.07
CA ALA A 777 59.34 25.95 -77.87
C ALA A 777 58.98 25.80 -79.37
N GLU A 778 57.92 25.07 -79.71
CA GLU A 778 57.42 24.95 -81.09
C GLU A 778 57.02 26.32 -81.69
N ARG A 779 56.37 27.19 -80.91
CA ARG A 779 56.05 28.57 -81.32
C ARG A 779 57.31 29.40 -81.63
N LYS A 780 58.37 29.27 -80.81
CA LYS A 780 59.67 29.95 -81.07
C LYS A 780 60.31 29.46 -82.37
N ILE A 781 60.29 28.15 -82.63
CA ILE A 781 60.81 27.55 -83.87
C ILE A 781 59.97 28.02 -85.08
N THR A 782 58.64 27.99 -84.95
CA THR A 782 57.70 28.41 -86.00
C THR A 782 57.89 29.88 -86.37
N ALA A 783 58.00 30.77 -85.39
CA ALA A 783 58.27 32.18 -85.62
C ALA A 783 59.63 32.41 -86.31
N ASN A 784 60.66 31.64 -85.97
CA ASN A 784 61.96 31.70 -86.65
C ASN A 784 61.87 31.23 -88.11
N LEU A 785 61.10 30.18 -88.40
CA LEU A 785 60.85 29.70 -89.77
C LEU A 785 59.98 30.69 -90.58
N GLN A 786 59.01 31.35 -89.95
CA GLN A 786 58.23 32.43 -90.57
C GLN A 786 59.13 33.62 -90.95
N ASN A 787 59.98 34.07 -90.03
CA ASN A 787 60.97 35.12 -90.32
C ASN A 787 61.88 34.74 -91.50
N GLN A 788 62.33 33.47 -91.59
CA GLN A 788 63.13 32.99 -92.73
C GLN A 788 62.33 32.96 -94.04
N LEU A 789 61.06 32.57 -94.00
CA LEU A 789 60.17 32.56 -95.17
C LEU A 789 59.87 33.98 -95.67
N ASP A 790 59.65 34.93 -94.77
CA ASP A 790 59.47 36.34 -95.09
C ASP A 790 60.74 36.94 -95.70
N ASP A 791 61.92 36.58 -95.17
CA ASP A 791 63.22 37.04 -95.67
C ASP A 791 63.54 36.44 -97.05
N ILE A 792 63.09 35.21 -97.36
CA ILE A 792 63.13 34.61 -98.71
C ILE A 792 62.11 35.29 -99.63
N SER A 793 60.89 35.54 -99.15
CA SER A 793 59.82 36.19 -99.93
C SER A 793 60.19 37.63 -100.30
N ALA A 794 60.83 38.36 -99.39
CA ALA A 794 61.37 39.70 -99.65
C ALA A 794 62.49 39.68 -100.70
N LYS A 795 63.31 38.62 -100.76
CA LYS A 795 64.33 38.42 -101.83
C LYS A 795 63.65 38.11 -103.16
N LEU A 796 62.68 37.20 -103.19
CA LEU A 796 61.89 36.89 -104.40
C LEU A 796 61.15 38.11 -104.95
N ALA A 797 60.54 38.93 -104.09
CA ALA A 797 59.87 40.16 -104.48
C ALA A 797 60.83 41.20 -105.08
N ARG A 798 62.10 41.25 -104.63
CA ARG A 798 63.14 42.07 -105.27
C ARG A 798 63.50 41.55 -106.66
N TYR A 799 63.62 40.23 -106.84
CA TYR A 799 63.86 39.63 -108.16
C TYR A 799 62.69 39.84 -109.13
N GLN A 800 61.44 39.63 -108.70
CA GLN A 800 60.26 39.91 -109.54
C GLN A 800 60.19 41.39 -109.96
N ARG A 801 60.48 42.32 -109.05
CA ARG A 801 60.54 43.76 -109.35
C ARG A 801 61.69 44.15 -110.29
N ALA A 802 62.71 43.30 -110.43
CA ALA A 802 63.81 43.48 -111.38
C ALA A 802 63.57 42.80 -112.75
N VAL A 803 62.49 42.03 -112.91
CA VAL A 803 62.09 41.41 -114.19
C VAL A 803 60.97 42.20 -114.88
N SER A 804 60.20 42.99 -114.14
CA SER A 804 59.08 43.79 -114.65
C SER A 804 59.42 45.28 -114.83
N GLU A 805 60.28 45.61 -115.80
CA GLU A 805 60.28 46.96 -116.39
C GLU A 805 59.16 47.08 -117.45
N PRO A 806 58.28 48.08 -117.30
CA PRO A 806 57.98 48.94 -118.44
C PRO A 806 58.20 50.44 -118.17
N VAL A 807 58.39 51.18 -119.26
CA VAL A 807 58.58 52.65 -119.33
C VAL A 807 57.32 53.41 -118.84
N PRO A 808 57.44 54.57 -118.17
CA PRO A 808 56.31 55.26 -117.53
C PRO A 808 55.42 56.07 -118.48
N GLY A 809 54.15 56.24 -118.08
CA GLY A 809 53.16 57.16 -118.67
C GLY A 809 52.12 57.61 -117.62
N PRO A 810 51.41 58.74 -117.80
CA PRO A 810 50.84 59.48 -116.66
C PRO A 810 49.30 59.63 -116.64
N SER A 811 48.84 60.34 -115.60
CA SER A 811 47.64 61.22 -115.57
C SER A 811 46.23 60.64 -115.30
N ASP A 812 45.77 60.98 -114.10
CA ASP A 812 44.58 61.84 -113.82
C ASP A 812 43.14 61.29 -113.65
N GLN A 813 42.55 61.81 -112.56
CA GLN A 813 41.17 62.25 -112.33
C GLN A 813 39.96 61.29 -112.12
N GLU A 814 39.21 61.66 -111.07
CA GLU A 814 37.74 61.79 -110.98
C GLU A 814 36.80 60.60 -110.67
N THR A 815 36.22 60.69 -109.46
CA THR A 815 34.80 60.53 -109.05
C THR A 815 33.92 59.37 -109.57
N CYS A 816 33.32 58.63 -108.61
CA CYS A 816 31.86 58.51 -108.31
C CYS A 816 30.78 58.52 -109.43
N PRO A 817 29.54 57.94 -109.25
CA PRO A 817 28.96 57.43 -107.98
C PRO A 817 28.04 56.17 -108.05
N LEU A 818 27.61 55.70 -106.86
CA LEU A 818 26.25 55.32 -106.42
C LEU A 818 25.17 54.77 -107.41
N TRP A 819 24.68 53.56 -107.13
CA TRP A 819 23.25 53.15 -107.11
C TRP A 819 22.98 52.55 -105.71
N ALA A 820 21.96 52.87 -104.90
CA ALA A 820 20.49 52.78 -105.07
C ALA A 820 19.98 51.31 -105.13
N GLU A 821 18.97 50.85 -104.37
CA GLU A 821 18.07 51.55 -103.44
C GLU A 821 17.42 50.60 -102.38
N GLY A 822 16.63 51.14 -101.43
CA GLY A 822 15.84 50.39 -100.42
C GLY A 822 14.37 50.18 -100.85
N PRO A 823 13.34 50.40 -100.00
CA PRO A 823 13.28 50.70 -98.55
C PRO A 823 12.93 49.40 -97.76
N ALA A 824 12.17 49.26 -96.65
CA ALA A 824 11.36 50.07 -95.69
C ALA A 824 11.15 49.20 -94.41
N CYS A 825 10.73 49.65 -93.22
CA CYS A 825 10.60 50.97 -92.58
C CYS A 825 10.70 50.83 -91.01
N PRO A 826 10.81 51.92 -90.22
CA PRO A 826 11.22 51.94 -88.80
C PRO A 826 10.00 52.11 -87.82
N PRO A 827 10.08 52.58 -86.53
CA PRO A 827 11.23 53.01 -85.69
C PRO A 827 11.24 52.65 -84.16
N LEU A 828 12.43 52.79 -83.52
CA LEU A 828 12.83 53.45 -82.21
C LEU A 828 11.89 53.46 -80.95
N PRO A 829 12.35 53.87 -79.72
CA PRO A 829 13.69 54.36 -79.26
C PRO A 829 14.24 53.71 -77.94
N ALA A 830 15.32 54.32 -77.41
CA ALA A 830 15.70 54.46 -75.98
C ALA A 830 16.76 53.52 -75.34
N ASP A 831 18.02 53.96 -75.46
CA ASP A 831 19.13 53.85 -74.47
C ASP A 831 18.80 54.59 -73.12
N PRO A 832 19.61 54.59 -72.02
CA PRO A 832 21.06 54.27 -71.95
C PRO A 832 21.60 53.48 -70.72
N ALA A 833 22.92 53.19 -70.79
CA ALA A 833 23.92 53.16 -69.70
C ALA A 833 23.99 51.96 -68.71
N GLY A 834 25.22 51.57 -68.34
CA GLY A 834 25.48 50.51 -67.32
C GLY A 834 26.89 49.91 -67.27
N LEU A 835 27.93 50.74 -67.13
CA LEU A 835 29.35 50.32 -67.04
C LEU A 835 29.63 49.15 -66.05
N THR A 836 30.32 48.08 -66.48
CA THR A 836 31.67 47.76 -65.95
C THR A 836 32.41 46.61 -66.70
N ARG A 837 33.73 46.74 -66.68
CA ARG A 837 34.75 45.99 -67.44
C ARG A 837 35.37 44.89 -66.56
N ALA A 838 35.37 43.63 -67.01
CA ALA A 838 36.32 42.61 -66.53
C ALA A 838 36.55 41.48 -67.57
N VAL A 839 37.82 41.25 -67.85
CA VAL A 839 38.44 40.31 -68.80
C VAL A 839 37.94 38.86 -68.67
N LEU A 840 37.76 38.16 -69.80
CA LEU A 840 37.75 36.69 -69.88
C LEU A 840 38.75 36.23 -70.96
N TRP A 841 39.76 35.45 -70.59
CA TRP A 841 40.65 34.79 -71.56
C TRP A 841 39.96 33.56 -72.14
N SER A 842 40.14 33.34 -73.45
CA SER A 842 39.64 32.14 -74.16
C SER A 842 40.81 31.21 -74.46
N VAL A 843 40.64 29.91 -74.17
CA VAL A 843 41.61 28.83 -74.41
C VAL A 843 40.87 27.75 -75.23
N PRO A 844 41.50 27.13 -76.25
CA PRO A 844 40.78 26.46 -77.33
C PRO A 844 40.30 25.03 -76.99
N PRO A 845 39.38 24.45 -77.78
CA PRO A 845 39.10 23.01 -77.72
C PRO A 845 40.35 22.19 -78.11
N ARG A 846 40.43 20.96 -77.60
CA ARG A 846 41.28 19.90 -78.17
C ARG A 846 40.41 18.77 -78.70
N ASP A 847 40.80 18.28 -79.87
CA ASP A 847 40.17 17.16 -80.56
C ASP A 847 40.51 15.80 -79.95
N GLU A 848 39.82 14.78 -80.46
CA GLU A 848 39.86 13.40 -80.01
C GLU A 848 41.16 12.67 -80.43
N GLY A 849 41.56 11.68 -79.63
CA GLY A 849 42.69 10.79 -79.91
C GLY A 849 42.40 9.37 -79.37
N PRO A 850 42.48 8.31 -80.18
CA PRO A 850 42.00 6.97 -79.82
C PRO A 850 43.09 6.06 -79.23
N PHE A 851 42.70 4.89 -78.69
CA PHE A 851 43.37 3.55 -78.72
C PHE A 851 42.67 2.62 -77.67
N PRO A 852 42.87 1.28 -77.66
CA PRO A 852 42.43 0.35 -78.70
C PRO A 852 41.62 -0.87 -78.17
N LEU A 853 41.11 -1.70 -79.08
CA LEU A 853 40.51 -3.02 -78.79
C LEU A 853 41.57 -4.11 -78.55
N VAL A 854 41.28 -5.11 -77.69
CA VAL A 854 41.63 -6.57 -77.75
C VAL A 854 41.52 -7.21 -76.34
N ALA A 855 41.16 -8.50 -76.11
CA ALA A 855 40.20 -9.45 -76.71
C ALA A 855 40.12 -10.74 -75.85
N ARG A 856 39.01 -11.50 -75.92
CA ARG A 856 38.73 -12.83 -75.27
C ARG A 856 38.65 -12.83 -73.72
N GLY A 857 37.74 -13.55 -73.05
CA GLY A 857 36.49 -14.22 -73.46
C GLY A 857 36.46 -15.77 -73.37
N GLN A 858 35.38 -16.34 -72.80
CA GLN A 858 34.90 -17.71 -73.03
C GLN A 858 33.43 -17.92 -72.54
N HIS A 859 32.81 -19.04 -72.90
CA HIS A 859 31.42 -19.45 -72.58
C HIS A 859 31.33 -20.04 -71.14
N GLU A 860 30.16 -20.22 -70.48
CA GLU A 860 29.13 -21.23 -70.81
C GLU A 860 27.74 -21.05 -70.15
N LYS A 861 26.72 -21.56 -70.88
CA LYS A 861 25.49 -22.27 -70.42
C LYS A 861 24.71 -21.73 -69.20
N THR A 862 23.48 -21.28 -69.47
CA THR A 862 22.29 -21.62 -68.66
C THR A 862 21.21 -22.22 -69.55
N ALA A 863 20.40 -23.14 -69.00
CA ALA A 863 19.46 -23.95 -69.78
C ALA A 863 17.99 -23.58 -69.52
N THR A 864 17.14 -23.81 -70.53
CA THR A 864 15.68 -23.62 -70.45
C THR A 864 15.02 -24.73 -69.64
N LEU A 865 14.06 -24.38 -68.77
CA LEU A 865 13.08 -25.32 -68.21
C LEU A 865 11.73 -24.61 -67.98
N LEU A 866 10.62 -25.36 -68.05
CA LEU A 866 9.26 -24.84 -68.27
C LEU A 866 8.33 -25.04 -67.06
N GLY A 867 7.88 -23.93 -66.45
CA GLY A 867 6.59 -23.76 -65.74
C GLY A 867 6.12 -24.86 -64.76
N PRO A 868 4.80 -24.99 -64.52
CA PRO A 868 3.74 -23.97 -64.55
C PRO A 868 3.66 -23.24 -63.18
N GLY A 869 2.89 -22.19 -62.91
CA GLY A 869 1.70 -21.65 -63.59
C GLY A 869 0.47 -21.80 -62.67
N ASN A 870 -0.09 -20.70 -62.19
CA ASN A 870 -1.40 -20.68 -61.53
C ASN A 870 -2.06 -19.30 -61.71
N SER A 871 -3.36 -19.26 -62.00
CA SER A 871 -4.08 -18.02 -62.31
C SER A 871 -5.29 -17.86 -61.40
N ALA A 872 -5.36 -16.74 -60.70
CA ALA A 872 -6.53 -16.32 -59.94
C ALA A 872 -6.87 -14.87 -60.29
N ARG A 873 -7.84 -14.67 -61.19
CA ARG A 873 -8.54 -13.40 -61.34
C ARG A 873 -9.40 -13.16 -60.09
N LEU A 874 -9.36 -11.94 -59.55
CA LEU A 874 -10.52 -11.31 -58.91
C LEU A 874 -10.56 -9.83 -59.31
N ASP A 875 -11.76 -9.26 -59.35
CA ASP A 875 -12.06 -8.12 -60.22
C ASP A 875 -11.87 -6.73 -59.60
N PHE A 876 -11.69 -5.75 -60.50
CA PHE A 876 -11.73 -4.32 -60.21
C PHE A 876 -13.09 -3.89 -59.64
N ARG A 877 -13.10 -3.10 -58.55
CA ARG A 877 -14.19 -2.13 -58.30
C ARG A 877 -13.77 -0.89 -57.50
N ALA A 878 -13.59 0.19 -58.27
CA ALA A 878 -13.82 1.60 -57.96
C ALA A 878 -13.76 2.11 -56.49
N SER A 879 -12.82 3.04 -56.26
CA SER A 879 -13.03 4.16 -55.32
C SER A 879 -14.22 5.03 -55.75
N PRO A 880 -14.75 5.88 -54.86
CA PRO A 880 -14.30 7.27 -54.94
C PRO A 880 -13.98 7.90 -53.56
N TRP A 881 -13.03 8.84 -53.56
CA TRP A 881 -12.82 9.76 -52.44
C TRP A 881 -13.72 10.99 -52.63
N GLY A 882 -14.29 11.50 -51.54
CA GLY A 882 -15.00 12.79 -51.50
C GLY A 882 -14.44 13.66 -50.39
N LEU A 883 -14.05 14.89 -50.73
CA LEU A 883 -13.72 15.93 -49.74
C LEU A 883 -15.01 16.49 -49.14
N LEU A 884 -14.97 16.94 -47.88
CA LEU A 884 -15.86 17.99 -47.38
C LEU A 884 -15.19 18.78 -46.23
N ASP A 885 -15.56 20.06 -46.12
CA ASP A 885 -14.93 21.10 -45.30
C ASP A 885 -15.77 21.40 -44.03
N PRO A 886 -15.22 21.36 -42.81
CA PRO A 886 -15.96 21.58 -41.58
C PRO A 886 -15.95 23.06 -41.14
N ARG A 887 -16.73 23.92 -41.81
CA ARG A 887 -17.16 25.20 -41.23
C ARG A 887 -18.32 24.98 -40.25
N ILE A 888 -18.01 24.81 -38.96
CA ILE A 888 -19.03 24.68 -37.92
C ILE A 888 -19.59 26.06 -37.56
N CYS A 889 -20.89 26.26 -37.83
CA CYS A 889 -21.64 27.39 -37.28
C CYS A 889 -22.14 27.06 -35.86
N LEU A 890 -22.05 28.02 -34.95
CA LEU A 890 -22.71 27.95 -33.65
C LEU A 890 -24.22 28.11 -33.83
N VAL A 891 -25.00 27.24 -33.19
CA VAL A 891 -26.45 27.41 -32.99
C VAL A 891 -26.73 27.20 -31.50
N PHE A 892 -27.21 28.26 -30.84
CA PHE A 892 -27.88 28.19 -29.54
C PHE A 892 -29.31 27.69 -29.77
N ASP A 893 -29.85 26.89 -28.84
CA ASP A 893 -31.29 26.65 -28.74
C ASP A 893 -31.71 26.61 -27.25
N PRO A 894 -32.72 27.38 -26.77
CA PRO A 894 -32.95 27.57 -25.34
C PRO A 894 -34.24 26.94 -24.78
N GLY A 895 -34.08 25.89 -23.98
CA GLY A 895 -35.00 25.56 -22.87
C GLY A 895 -36.36 24.92 -23.22
N GLY A 896 -37.14 24.64 -22.17
CA GLY A 896 -38.41 23.92 -22.23
C GLY A 896 -38.35 22.62 -21.41
N GLY A 897 -38.99 22.61 -20.24
CA GLY A 897 -39.04 21.44 -19.35
C GLY A 897 -40.43 20.83 -19.24
N ALA A 898 -40.49 19.66 -18.60
CA ALA A 898 -41.68 18.98 -18.10
C ALA A 898 -41.29 18.21 -16.82
#